data_AF-A0A0G4EPU0-F1
#
_entry.id   AF-A0A0G4EPU0-F1
#
_cell.length_a   1.000
_cell.length_b   1.000
_cell.length_c   1.000
_cell.angle_alpha   90.00
_cell.angle_beta   90.00
_cell.angle_gamma   90.00
#
_symmetry.space_group_name_H-M   'P 1'
#
loop_
_entity.id
_entity.type
_entity.pdbx_description
1 polymer ?
#
loop_
_entity_poly.entity_id
_entity_poly.type
_entity_poly.pdbx_seq_one_letter_code
_entity_poly.pdbx_strand_id
1 'polypeptide(L)'
;MNGKAKDKKREAKAKKKEIQEAQLALHKQQKAKIDSANALEDALTLAPAFRQYNRGGVEVTIEDRRASVMSRGEIQRCFDLTKANMETFYDEAQPGGKGWDDRAKWKELSEDDARFILARSVPSQEAAPSTADGSDAGPATNGTVSKDGDGSDIVAFVHYRFEIELEEEVCYIWELQVDNKTRSKGLGRFLMQLLELVSRKLQMAKMMCTCFKANARALSFYKDKLKYVVDHTSPEENPDEFDEEVFPLVCGLLIYIKPHLANESTSRSSQAKATYPAARLTRILSSDDDLHRRYNIHMAPGSSASRRISLTFGERHGPWRGLREYDRQLQRRPSHPQWTRTANGPQLQLVPTGLVSGATANKRLNMTLARTYLDDLEHLLSQGPSNTETQAADPEEHVAGAFSTQRGVLKRLRAPSSVEDVLSSLEQAYTTQTNPIPQTCGDKVCGANAWCQHTVQGSQCLCSAGFIGDGMHCSPPSAYIPEPLLPYEKNTSIADLHLVKCGLDKLLLVYRDKTDKNRGKVMLGRVRPGHVSWGPPASFCPEYEAHQPQIAALTNGRFVIAFRHRKEKAKGFLVGGYVATHTSLLQTDHRRQARREAEGGGTIVSSRLEFGPRMEFASMQSGHVALVPLPRSRVAMLFEDKVIDIDRRTVTPYGKARLLSIGPQGVLTELGEWIFASQAVRHLRTLKVADDAFVLAYKEHAAPSRTDTSETILQEAKAKLFYQTEDDLVMSGSDLNIGAARAKDRALALVAANRFVYVYDDSASHSIKQVLVQVETNHTMHILQGPLHVSQSPSPYLAALALSPGTLSRSTGDNYSIILHQGSGKDDGTTGVASICTLIPEQQYVDCQENLWSERGLSSVQGVLISHNVILLVFADSKGSPYYQLMGLAPA
;
A
#
# COMPACT_ATOMS: atom_id res chain seq x y z
N MET A 1 -23.44 -11.38 43.48
CA MET A 1 -23.27 -11.43 42.00
C MET A 1 -23.49 -10.08 41.28
N ASN A 2 -23.75 -8.94 41.95
CA ASN A 2 -24.13 -7.68 41.28
C ASN A 2 -23.01 -6.65 41.00
N GLY A 3 -21.76 -6.89 41.45
CA GLY A 3 -20.64 -5.95 41.27
C GLY A 3 -19.99 -6.01 39.88
N LYS A 4 -19.65 -7.21 39.42
CA LYS A 4 -18.90 -7.43 38.16
C LYS A 4 -19.64 -6.95 36.89
N ALA A 5 -20.97 -6.92 36.91
CA ALA A 5 -21.77 -6.42 35.79
C ALA A 5 -21.80 -4.87 35.72
N LYS A 6 -21.75 -4.20 36.87
CA LYS A 6 -21.67 -2.74 36.94
C LYS A 6 -20.31 -2.23 36.47
N ASP A 7 -19.23 -2.95 36.80
CA ASP A 7 -17.87 -2.57 36.40
C ASP A 7 -17.66 -2.72 34.88
N LYS A 8 -18.11 -3.83 34.28
CA LYS A 8 -18.08 -4.01 32.81
C LYS A 8 -18.87 -2.93 32.06
N LYS A 9 -20.00 -2.48 32.61
CA LYS A 9 -20.82 -1.39 32.02
C LYS A 9 -20.12 -0.04 32.11
N ARG A 10 -19.35 0.22 33.19
CA ARG A 10 -18.54 1.45 33.32
C ARG A 10 -17.37 1.45 32.34
N GLU A 11 -16.70 0.32 32.16
CA GLU A 11 -15.55 0.18 31.26
C GLU A 11 -15.95 0.33 29.78
N ALA A 12 -17.08 -0.27 29.35
CA ALA A 12 -17.62 -0.10 28.00
C ALA A 12 -18.05 1.36 27.74
N LYS A 13 -18.58 2.05 28.76
CA LYS A 13 -18.94 3.48 28.67
C LYS A 13 -17.69 4.37 28.55
N ALA A 14 -16.60 4.02 29.22
CA ALA A 14 -15.32 4.72 29.11
C ALA A 14 -14.71 4.57 27.71
N LYS A 15 -14.64 3.35 27.16
CA LYS A 15 -14.11 3.11 25.81
C LYS A 15 -14.92 3.79 24.70
N LYS A 16 -16.25 3.79 24.82
CA LYS A 16 -17.11 4.53 23.88
C LYS A 16 -16.84 6.04 23.92
N LYS A 17 -16.59 6.59 25.12
CA LYS A 17 -16.25 8.01 25.30
C LYS A 17 -14.90 8.34 24.65
N GLU A 18 -13.90 7.47 24.82
CA GLU A 18 -12.56 7.66 24.26
C GLU A 18 -12.56 7.64 22.72
N ILE A 19 -13.28 6.70 22.09
CA ILE A 19 -13.44 6.67 20.62
C ILE A 19 -14.14 7.92 20.11
N GLN A 20 -15.21 8.36 20.81
CA GLN A 20 -15.96 9.56 20.43
C GLN A 20 -15.11 10.83 20.56
N GLU A 21 -14.28 10.92 21.61
CA GLU A 21 -13.32 12.02 21.80
C GLU A 21 -12.26 12.03 20.69
N ALA A 22 -11.75 10.87 20.29
CA ALA A 22 -10.78 10.75 19.20
C ALA A 22 -11.36 11.14 17.82
N GLN A 23 -12.58 10.68 17.50
CA GLN A 23 -13.27 11.06 16.26
C GLN A 23 -13.58 12.56 16.21
N LEU A 24 -14.05 13.12 17.32
CA LEU A 24 -14.29 14.56 17.43
C LEU A 24 -12.98 15.36 17.30
N ALA A 25 -11.87 14.86 17.85
CA ALA A 25 -10.57 15.48 17.71
C ALA A 25 -10.11 15.49 16.24
N LEU A 26 -10.29 14.37 15.52
CA LEU A 26 -9.97 14.29 14.09
C LEU A 26 -10.84 15.26 13.27
N HIS A 27 -12.16 15.24 13.43
CA HIS A 27 -13.04 16.16 12.71
C HIS A 27 -12.72 17.63 13.00
N LYS A 28 -12.38 17.96 14.26
CA LYS A 28 -11.91 19.32 14.62
C LYS A 28 -10.60 19.69 13.91
N GLN A 29 -9.66 18.75 13.80
CA GLN A 29 -8.41 18.96 13.08
C GLN A 29 -8.65 19.19 11.59
N GLN A 30 -9.47 18.35 10.95
CA GLN A 30 -9.83 18.47 9.54
C GLN A 30 -10.56 19.77 9.26
N LYS A 31 -11.55 20.11 10.10
CA LYS A 31 -12.28 21.37 10.00
C LYS A 31 -11.35 22.58 10.16
N ALA A 32 -10.44 22.58 11.13
CA ALA A 32 -9.49 23.67 11.30
C ALA A 32 -8.59 23.86 10.07
N LYS A 33 -8.23 22.77 9.39
CA LYS A 33 -7.45 22.80 8.16
C LYS A 33 -8.24 23.35 6.97
N ILE A 34 -9.49 22.92 6.80
CA ILE A 34 -10.40 23.47 5.79
C ILE A 34 -10.69 24.95 6.07
N ASP A 35 -10.95 25.32 7.32
CA ASP A 35 -11.19 26.70 7.73
C ASP A 35 -9.94 27.57 7.46
N SER A 36 -8.73 27.04 7.68
CA SER A 36 -7.46 27.71 7.34
C SER A 36 -7.28 27.90 5.82
N ALA A 37 -7.58 26.87 5.03
CA ALA A 37 -7.55 26.96 3.56
C ALA A 37 -8.58 27.97 3.04
N ASN A 38 -9.80 27.94 3.58
CA ASN A 38 -10.88 28.86 3.27
C ASN A 38 -10.71 30.26 3.90
N ALA A 39 -9.74 30.46 4.79
CA ALA A 39 -9.38 31.79 5.28
C ALA A 39 -8.48 32.56 4.30
N LEU A 40 -7.80 31.88 3.37
CA LEU A 40 -7.00 32.54 2.34
C LEU A 40 -7.88 33.37 1.42
N GLU A 41 -7.62 34.67 1.31
CA GLU A 41 -8.30 35.52 0.32
C GLU A 41 -7.91 35.11 -1.11
N ASP A 42 -6.62 34.88 -1.34
CA ASP A 42 -6.03 34.44 -2.61
C ASP A 42 -5.12 33.22 -2.37
N ALA A 43 -5.53 32.06 -2.88
CA ALA A 43 -4.82 30.79 -2.73
C ALA A 43 -3.56 30.69 -3.63
N LEU A 44 -3.48 31.49 -4.71
CA LEU A 44 -2.30 31.56 -5.59
C LEU A 44 -1.15 32.36 -4.97
N THR A 45 -1.33 32.96 -3.80
CA THR A 45 -0.22 33.44 -2.96
C THR A 45 0.75 32.31 -2.61
N LEU A 46 0.26 31.07 -2.56
CA LEU A 46 1.08 29.88 -2.38
C LEU A 46 1.87 29.49 -3.64
N ALA A 47 1.56 30.04 -4.81
CA ALA A 47 2.18 29.68 -6.09
C ALA A 47 2.40 30.92 -7.00
N PRO A 48 3.10 31.97 -6.53
CA PRO A 48 3.14 33.26 -7.22
C PRO A 48 3.81 33.22 -8.61
N ALA A 49 4.74 32.28 -8.81
CA ALA A 49 5.46 32.11 -10.08
C ALA A 49 4.57 31.62 -11.25
N PHE A 50 3.34 31.18 -10.97
CA PHE A 50 2.45 30.55 -11.94
C PHE A 50 1.23 31.41 -12.30
N ARG A 51 1.29 32.72 -12.03
CA ARG A 51 0.23 33.70 -12.37
C ARG A 51 0.18 34.11 -13.85
N GLN A 52 1.05 33.54 -14.69
CA GLN A 52 1.07 33.80 -16.11
C GLN A 52 1.22 32.50 -16.88
N TYR A 53 0.59 32.45 -18.05
CA TYR A 53 0.73 31.35 -18.99
C TYR A 53 0.90 31.91 -20.40
N ASN A 54 2.08 31.68 -20.99
CA ASN A 54 2.41 32.08 -22.36
C ASN A 54 2.95 30.87 -23.14
N ARG A 55 2.04 30.03 -23.66
CA ARG A 55 2.38 28.84 -24.45
C ARG A 55 1.29 28.54 -25.48
N GLY A 56 1.68 27.95 -26.61
CA GLY A 56 0.73 27.51 -27.65
C GLY A 56 -0.04 28.66 -28.30
N GLY A 57 0.50 29.89 -28.28
CA GLY A 57 -0.19 31.08 -28.77
C GLY A 57 -1.35 31.54 -27.88
N VAL A 58 -1.33 31.19 -26.59
CA VAL A 58 -2.21 31.76 -25.56
C VAL A 58 -1.35 32.50 -24.56
N GLU A 59 -1.67 33.77 -24.34
CA GLU A 59 -1.08 34.58 -23.29
C GLU A 59 -2.19 35.05 -22.34
N VAL A 60 -2.12 34.57 -21.09
CA VAL A 60 -3.11 34.86 -20.07
C VAL A 60 -2.46 35.17 -18.72
N THR A 61 -3.11 36.03 -17.95
CA THR A 61 -2.87 36.21 -16.51
C THR A 61 -3.82 35.34 -15.72
N ILE A 62 -3.37 34.86 -14.55
CA ILE A 62 -4.12 33.95 -13.69
C ILE A 62 -4.32 34.54 -12.31
N GLU A 63 -5.56 34.52 -11.85
CA GLU A 63 -6.02 35.10 -10.59
C GLU A 63 -6.86 34.08 -9.81
N ASP A 64 -6.80 34.11 -8.48
CA ASP A 64 -7.76 33.42 -7.61
C ASP A 64 -8.72 34.44 -7.01
N ARG A 65 -10.02 34.16 -7.06
CA ARG A 65 -11.08 35.03 -6.56
C ARG A 65 -12.18 34.18 -5.91
N ARG A 66 -12.83 34.75 -4.89
CA ARG A 66 -14.10 34.20 -4.38
C ARG A 66 -15.26 34.78 -5.15
N ALA A 67 -16.35 34.02 -5.28
CA ALA A 67 -17.59 34.50 -5.90
C ALA A 67 -18.07 35.82 -5.27
N SER A 68 -17.98 35.94 -3.94
CA SER A 68 -18.40 37.12 -3.17
C SER A 68 -17.69 38.43 -3.54
N VAL A 69 -16.53 38.36 -4.18
CA VAL A 69 -15.77 39.54 -4.64
C VAL A 69 -15.71 39.65 -6.17
N MET A 70 -16.32 38.73 -6.91
CA MET A 70 -16.42 38.81 -8.36
C MET A 70 -17.57 39.73 -8.76
N SER A 71 -17.42 40.42 -9.89
CA SER A 71 -18.51 41.20 -10.46
C SER A 71 -19.62 40.26 -10.98
N ARG A 72 -20.84 40.77 -11.10
CA ARG A 72 -21.93 40.02 -11.73
C ARG A 72 -21.60 39.65 -13.18
N GLY A 73 -20.85 40.50 -13.89
CA GLY A 73 -20.41 40.24 -15.26
C GLY A 73 -19.42 39.07 -15.34
N GLU A 74 -18.49 38.96 -14.40
CA GLU A 74 -17.53 37.85 -14.33
C GLU A 74 -18.24 36.51 -14.05
N ILE A 75 -19.17 36.49 -13.09
CA ILE A 75 -19.97 35.28 -12.82
C ILE A 75 -20.83 34.92 -14.04
N GLN A 76 -21.42 35.92 -14.71
CA GLN A 76 -22.17 35.72 -15.95
C GLN A 76 -21.30 35.10 -17.03
N ARG A 77 -20.06 35.58 -17.23
CA ARG A 77 -19.14 35.00 -18.19
C ARG A 77 -18.81 33.54 -17.87
N CYS A 78 -18.54 33.22 -16.60
CA CYS A 78 -18.29 31.84 -16.18
C CYS A 78 -19.52 30.96 -16.44
N PHE A 79 -20.71 31.45 -16.10
CA PHE A 79 -21.98 30.77 -16.37
C PHE A 79 -22.19 30.51 -17.86
N ASP A 80 -22.03 31.53 -18.72
CA ASP A 80 -22.20 31.42 -20.17
C ASP A 80 -21.21 30.42 -20.77
N LEU A 81 -19.97 30.41 -20.28
CA LEU A 81 -18.95 29.47 -20.72
C LEU A 81 -19.30 28.03 -20.29
N THR A 82 -19.78 27.81 -19.07
CA THR A 82 -20.26 26.50 -18.62
C THR A 82 -21.45 26.05 -19.47
N LYS A 83 -22.44 26.93 -19.66
CA LYS A 83 -23.65 26.63 -20.44
C LYS A 83 -23.29 26.20 -21.87
N ALA A 84 -22.50 27.02 -22.57
CA ALA A 84 -22.06 26.72 -23.92
C ALA A 84 -21.29 25.40 -24.06
N ASN A 85 -20.64 24.94 -23.00
CA ASN A 85 -19.82 23.72 -23.02
C ASN A 85 -20.55 22.48 -22.51
N MET A 86 -21.54 22.65 -21.63
CA MET A 86 -22.07 21.57 -20.81
C MET A 86 -23.58 21.37 -20.92
N GLU A 87 -24.37 22.36 -21.40
CA GLU A 87 -25.85 22.27 -21.46
C GLU A 87 -26.32 20.96 -22.11
N THR A 88 -25.75 20.60 -23.27
CA THR A 88 -26.09 19.34 -23.96
C THR A 88 -25.78 18.09 -23.12
N PHE A 89 -24.66 18.07 -22.38
CA PHE A 89 -24.32 16.94 -21.52
C PHE A 89 -25.26 16.83 -20.32
N TYR A 90 -25.71 17.94 -19.76
CA TYR A 90 -26.70 17.95 -18.68
C TYR A 90 -28.09 17.51 -19.17
N ASP A 91 -28.48 17.92 -20.38
CA ASP A 91 -29.76 17.53 -20.98
C ASP A 91 -29.78 16.04 -21.37
N GLU A 92 -28.71 15.56 -22.01
CA GLU A 92 -28.55 14.14 -22.34
C GLU A 92 -28.47 13.25 -21.09
N ALA A 93 -28.00 13.80 -19.97
CA ALA A 93 -27.80 13.04 -18.75
C ALA A 93 -29.11 12.60 -18.07
N GLN A 94 -30.24 13.25 -18.36
CA GLN A 94 -31.54 12.93 -17.77
C GLN A 94 -32.67 12.89 -18.82
N PRO A 95 -32.77 11.82 -19.63
CA PRO A 95 -33.87 11.67 -20.59
C PRO A 95 -35.21 11.55 -19.85
N GLY A 96 -36.03 12.61 -19.88
CA GLY A 96 -37.34 12.68 -19.21
C GLY A 96 -37.37 13.36 -17.83
N GLY A 97 -36.24 13.89 -17.36
CA GLY A 97 -36.11 14.71 -16.15
C GLY A 97 -35.94 16.22 -16.44
N LYS A 98 -35.58 17.02 -15.42
CA LYS A 98 -35.11 18.40 -15.64
C LYS A 98 -33.59 18.36 -15.87
N GLY A 99 -33.17 18.52 -17.12
CA GLY A 99 -31.77 18.63 -17.56
C GLY A 99 -31.08 19.90 -17.05
N TRP A 100 -30.42 20.66 -17.93
CA TRP A 100 -29.77 21.91 -17.55
C TRP A 100 -30.75 22.91 -16.92
N ASP A 101 -30.39 23.48 -15.77
CA ASP A 101 -31.17 24.51 -15.07
C ASP A 101 -30.31 25.76 -14.85
N ASP A 102 -30.62 26.82 -15.62
CA ASP A 102 -29.96 28.12 -15.55
C ASP A 102 -29.92 28.67 -14.12
N ARG A 103 -31.02 28.56 -13.38
CA ARG A 103 -31.14 29.13 -12.03
C ARG A 103 -30.33 28.32 -11.03
N ALA A 104 -30.33 27.00 -11.15
CA ALA A 104 -29.56 26.12 -10.27
C ALA A 104 -28.06 26.31 -10.49
N LYS A 105 -27.60 26.32 -11.74
CA LYS A 105 -26.19 26.50 -12.06
C LYS A 105 -25.70 27.92 -11.74
N TRP A 106 -26.53 28.93 -11.99
CA TRP A 106 -26.23 30.30 -11.53
C TRP A 106 -26.03 30.35 -10.02
N LYS A 107 -26.96 29.75 -9.27
CA LYS A 107 -26.88 29.71 -7.81
C LYS A 107 -25.56 29.07 -7.35
N GLU A 108 -25.23 27.89 -7.88
CA GLU A 108 -23.99 27.15 -7.58
C GLU A 108 -22.71 27.99 -7.80
N LEU A 109 -22.62 28.69 -8.94
CA LEU A 109 -21.46 29.54 -9.27
C LEU A 109 -21.39 30.83 -8.43
N SER A 110 -22.48 31.20 -7.75
CA SER A 110 -22.60 32.43 -6.97
C SER A 110 -22.60 32.20 -5.44
N GLU A 111 -22.35 30.97 -4.98
CA GLU A 111 -22.32 30.66 -3.54
C GLU A 111 -21.09 31.28 -2.84
N ASP A 112 -21.23 31.65 -1.56
CA ASP A 112 -20.22 32.40 -0.81
C ASP A 112 -18.88 31.66 -0.64
N ASP A 113 -18.92 30.32 -0.66
CA ASP A 113 -17.78 29.42 -0.56
C ASP A 113 -17.17 29.02 -1.92
N ALA A 114 -17.77 29.44 -3.03
CA ALA A 114 -17.26 29.18 -4.37
C ALA A 114 -15.97 30.00 -4.64
N ARG A 115 -14.91 29.31 -5.08
CA ARG A 115 -13.64 29.91 -5.48
C ARG A 115 -13.35 29.67 -6.96
N PHE A 116 -12.66 30.61 -7.57
CA PHE A 116 -12.40 30.65 -9.00
C PHE A 116 -10.93 30.93 -9.28
N ILE A 117 -10.26 30.01 -9.98
CA ILE A 117 -9.05 30.35 -10.73
C ILE A 117 -9.50 30.90 -12.08
N LEU A 118 -9.26 32.18 -12.36
CA LEU A 118 -9.62 32.85 -13.62
C LEU A 118 -8.39 33.00 -14.50
N ALA A 119 -8.50 32.66 -15.79
CA ALA A 119 -7.48 32.93 -16.79
C ALA A 119 -7.98 34.03 -17.74
N ARG A 120 -7.35 35.20 -17.68
CA ARG A 120 -7.71 36.40 -18.45
C ARG A 120 -6.76 36.62 -19.61
N SER A 121 -7.28 36.81 -20.82
CA SER A 121 -6.48 37.14 -21.99
C SER A 121 -5.81 38.51 -21.81
N VAL A 122 -4.52 38.60 -22.13
CA VAL A 122 -3.85 39.89 -22.22
C VAL A 122 -4.36 40.62 -23.48
N PRO A 123 -4.83 41.88 -23.38
CA PRO A 123 -5.27 42.62 -24.56
C PRO A 123 -4.14 42.75 -25.56
N SER A 124 -4.34 42.24 -26.77
CA SER A 124 -3.41 42.43 -27.87
C SER A 124 -3.43 43.90 -28.28
N GLN A 125 -2.31 44.62 -28.15
CA GLN A 125 -2.13 45.95 -28.75
C GLN A 125 -2.00 45.81 -30.27
N GLU A 126 -3.04 45.36 -30.98
CA GLU A 126 -3.07 45.36 -32.45
C GLU A 126 -4.51 45.21 -32.96
N ALA A 127 -5.28 46.28 -32.83
CA ALA A 127 -6.40 46.60 -33.71
C ALA A 127 -6.58 48.11 -33.68
N ALA A 128 -5.75 48.83 -34.44
CA ALA A 128 -5.99 50.23 -34.74
C ALA A 128 -7.34 50.33 -35.49
N PRO A 129 -8.30 51.14 -35.02
CA PRO A 129 -9.54 51.36 -35.73
C PRO A 129 -9.28 52.23 -36.97
N SER A 130 -9.67 51.72 -38.13
CA SER A 130 -9.77 52.50 -39.36
C SER A 130 -10.83 53.60 -39.18
N THR A 131 -10.36 54.84 -39.13
CA THR A 131 -10.99 56.08 -39.65
C THR A 131 -12.52 56.14 -39.73
N ALA A 132 -13.13 56.97 -38.86
CA ALA A 132 -14.06 58.05 -39.27
C ALA A 132 -14.44 58.95 -38.06
N ASP A 133 -14.17 60.25 -38.24
CA ASP A 133 -14.77 61.46 -37.65
C ASP A 133 -14.88 61.68 -36.13
N GLY A 134 -14.16 62.72 -35.67
CA GLY A 134 -14.85 63.95 -35.25
C GLY A 134 -14.99 64.25 -33.76
N SER A 135 -14.06 65.08 -33.27
CA SER A 135 -14.18 66.07 -32.19
C SER A 135 -14.06 65.65 -30.70
N ASP A 136 -12.95 66.17 -30.15
CA ASP A 136 -12.81 66.98 -28.94
C ASP A 136 -12.05 66.37 -27.75
N ALA A 137 -11.03 67.11 -27.31
CA ALA A 137 -9.98 66.69 -26.40
C ALA A 137 -10.26 67.13 -24.96
N GLY A 138 -9.99 66.25 -23.99
CA GLY A 138 -9.90 66.56 -22.56
C GLY A 138 -8.97 65.57 -21.86
N PRO A 139 -8.14 66.00 -20.88
CA PRO A 139 -6.87 65.37 -20.58
C PRO A 139 -6.99 64.14 -19.67
N ALA A 140 -6.03 63.23 -19.85
CA ALA A 140 -5.83 62.02 -19.07
C ALA A 140 -5.85 62.27 -17.55
N THR A 141 -6.83 61.66 -16.87
CA THR A 141 -6.78 61.37 -15.45
C THR A 141 -6.86 59.86 -15.25
N ASN A 142 -5.91 59.32 -14.50
CA ASN A 142 -5.80 57.92 -14.06
C ASN A 142 -7.16 57.22 -13.96
N GLY A 143 -7.42 56.32 -14.91
CA GLY A 143 -8.64 55.54 -14.99
C GLY A 143 -8.70 54.48 -13.90
N THR A 144 -9.43 54.80 -12.85
CA THR A 144 -10.14 53.89 -11.97
C THR A 144 -10.66 52.67 -12.73
N VAL A 145 -10.19 51.48 -12.35
CA VAL A 145 -10.76 50.20 -12.81
C VAL A 145 -12.25 50.22 -12.45
N SER A 146 -13.11 50.25 -13.47
CA SER A 146 -14.55 50.13 -13.35
C SER A 146 -14.89 48.85 -12.58
N LYS A 147 -15.65 48.99 -11.48
CA LYS A 147 -16.14 47.87 -10.64
C LYS A 147 -17.08 46.90 -11.38
N ASP A 148 -17.44 47.21 -12.62
CA ASP A 148 -18.36 46.45 -13.47
C ASP A 148 -17.63 45.92 -14.71
N GLY A 149 -16.55 45.16 -14.53
CA GLY A 149 -15.97 44.38 -15.63
C GLY A 149 -16.95 43.31 -16.08
N ASP A 150 -17.25 43.24 -17.38
CA ASP A 150 -18.14 42.22 -17.96
C ASP A 150 -17.51 40.82 -18.01
N GLY A 151 -16.23 40.71 -17.64
CA GLY A 151 -15.47 39.47 -17.62
C GLY A 151 -15.14 38.93 -19.02
N SER A 152 -15.34 39.70 -20.09
CA SER A 152 -15.16 39.26 -21.49
C SER A 152 -13.75 38.75 -21.81
N ASP A 153 -12.75 39.18 -21.05
CA ASP A 153 -11.36 38.75 -21.09
C ASP A 153 -11.13 37.36 -20.46
N ILE A 154 -12.08 36.81 -19.70
CA ILE A 154 -11.98 35.47 -19.11
C ILE A 154 -12.14 34.43 -20.22
N VAL A 155 -11.05 33.70 -20.49
CA VAL A 155 -10.95 32.67 -21.54
C VAL A 155 -10.89 31.25 -20.98
N ALA A 156 -10.69 31.08 -19.68
CA ALA A 156 -10.85 29.82 -18.96
C ALA A 156 -11.03 30.06 -17.46
N PHE A 157 -11.65 29.12 -16.76
CA PHE A 157 -11.68 29.14 -15.31
C PHE A 157 -11.75 27.74 -14.69
N VAL A 158 -11.44 27.67 -13.39
CA VAL A 158 -11.69 26.52 -12.52
C VAL A 158 -12.55 26.97 -11.34
N HIS A 159 -13.74 26.40 -11.16
CA HIS A 159 -14.56 26.57 -9.95
C HIS A 159 -14.22 25.42 -8.99
N TYR A 160 -13.79 25.74 -7.78
CA TYR A 160 -13.37 24.76 -6.79
C TYR A 160 -13.71 25.18 -5.36
N ARG A 161 -13.70 24.20 -4.44
CA ARG A 161 -13.92 24.40 -3.00
C ARG A 161 -12.94 23.57 -2.18
N PHE A 162 -12.61 24.04 -0.97
CA PHE A 162 -11.99 23.21 0.05
C PHE A 162 -13.05 22.75 1.02
N GLU A 163 -13.27 21.45 1.11
CA GLU A 163 -14.33 20.87 1.94
C GLU A 163 -13.95 19.49 2.49
N ILE A 164 -14.78 18.96 3.37
CA ILE A 164 -14.65 17.59 3.86
C ILE A 164 -15.66 16.74 3.11
N GLU A 165 -15.18 15.86 2.25
CA GLU A 165 -16.00 14.91 1.50
C GLU A 165 -15.74 13.51 2.04
N LEU A 166 -16.78 12.85 2.56
CA LEU A 166 -16.73 11.49 3.11
C LEU A 166 -15.55 11.24 4.07
N GLU A 167 -15.39 12.14 5.05
CA GLU A 167 -14.33 12.13 6.09
C GLU A 167 -12.91 12.47 5.60
N GLU A 168 -12.73 12.98 4.38
CA GLU A 168 -11.42 13.40 3.85
C GLU A 168 -11.41 14.89 3.47
N GLU A 169 -10.31 15.60 3.75
CA GLU A 169 -10.14 17.00 3.33
C GLU A 169 -9.79 17.06 1.84
N VAL A 170 -10.69 17.61 1.02
CA VAL A 170 -10.54 17.61 -0.43
C VAL A 170 -10.49 19.02 -1.00
N CYS A 171 -9.79 19.15 -2.12
CA CYS A 171 -10.02 20.23 -3.07
C CYS A 171 -10.98 19.70 -4.15
N TYR A 172 -12.25 20.05 -4.03
CA TYR A 172 -13.30 19.62 -4.94
C TYR A 172 -13.40 20.59 -6.12
N ILE A 173 -13.20 20.09 -7.33
CA ILE A 173 -13.32 20.84 -8.58
C ILE A 173 -14.72 20.60 -9.13
N TRP A 174 -15.51 21.66 -9.08
CA TRP A 174 -16.87 21.67 -9.58
C TRP A 174 -16.89 21.87 -11.10
N GLU A 175 -16.10 22.82 -11.61
CA GLU A 175 -16.04 23.11 -13.04
C GLU A 175 -14.59 23.38 -13.50
N LEU A 176 -14.24 22.87 -14.68
CA LEU A 176 -13.08 23.30 -15.46
C LEU A 176 -13.58 23.65 -16.86
N GLN A 177 -13.56 24.93 -17.19
CA GLN A 177 -14.09 25.42 -18.46
C GLN A 177 -13.04 26.22 -19.20
N VAL A 178 -12.88 25.94 -20.50
CA VAL A 178 -11.91 26.60 -21.38
C VAL A 178 -12.63 27.01 -22.65
N ASP A 179 -12.49 28.27 -23.04
CA ASP A 179 -13.02 28.81 -24.29
C ASP A 179 -12.50 28.02 -25.50
N ASN A 180 -13.37 27.80 -26.49
CA ASN A 180 -13.04 26.94 -27.62
C ASN A 180 -11.77 27.40 -28.36
N LYS A 181 -11.48 28.71 -28.42
CA LYS A 181 -10.30 29.29 -29.11
C LYS A 181 -8.97 29.02 -28.38
N THR A 182 -9.03 28.69 -27.09
CA THR A 182 -7.85 28.49 -26.23
C THR A 182 -7.67 27.02 -25.78
N ARG A 183 -8.59 26.12 -26.17
CA ARG A 183 -8.49 24.68 -25.94
C ARG A 183 -7.30 24.04 -26.66
N SER A 184 -6.89 22.87 -26.14
CA SER A 184 -5.80 22.04 -26.70
C SER A 184 -4.43 22.71 -26.81
N LYS A 185 -4.26 23.91 -26.24
CA LYS A 185 -2.98 24.64 -26.19
C LYS A 185 -2.20 24.41 -24.89
N GLY A 186 -2.78 23.66 -23.94
CA GLY A 186 -2.17 23.27 -22.66
C GLY A 186 -2.70 24.03 -21.43
N LEU A 187 -3.54 25.05 -21.62
CA LEU A 187 -4.07 25.91 -20.55
C LEU A 187 -4.84 25.12 -19.48
N GLY A 188 -5.77 24.24 -19.86
CA GLY A 188 -6.54 23.43 -18.90
C GLY A 188 -5.64 22.52 -18.05
N ARG A 189 -4.59 21.94 -18.63
CA ARG A 189 -3.60 21.15 -17.87
C ARG A 189 -2.85 22.02 -16.86
N PHE A 190 -2.46 23.22 -17.27
CA PHE A 190 -1.75 24.17 -16.42
C PHE A 190 -2.60 24.59 -15.21
N LEU A 191 -3.87 24.95 -15.42
CA LEU A 191 -4.79 25.33 -14.35
C LEU A 191 -4.96 24.23 -13.30
N MET A 192 -5.14 22.98 -13.75
CA MET A 192 -5.27 21.84 -12.85
C MET A 192 -3.98 21.56 -12.07
N GLN A 193 -2.81 21.65 -12.71
CA GLN A 193 -1.51 21.47 -12.05
C GLN A 193 -1.20 22.60 -11.05
N LEU A 194 -1.66 23.82 -11.34
CA LEU A 194 -1.55 24.95 -10.42
C LEU A 194 -2.41 24.72 -9.17
N LEU A 195 -3.66 24.31 -9.36
CA LEU A 195 -4.54 23.98 -8.25
C LEU A 195 -4.05 22.77 -7.45
N GLU A 196 -3.37 21.83 -8.11
CA GLU A 196 -2.66 20.72 -7.45
C GLU A 196 -1.52 21.20 -6.57
N LEU A 197 -0.71 22.15 -7.04
CA LEU A 197 0.35 22.76 -6.24
C LEU A 197 -0.21 23.48 -5.00
N VAL A 198 -1.31 24.22 -5.17
CA VAL A 198 -2.02 24.90 -4.06
C VAL A 198 -2.55 23.87 -3.06
N SER A 199 -3.26 22.85 -3.53
CA SER A 199 -3.82 21.78 -2.69
C SER A 199 -2.74 21.01 -1.93
N ARG A 200 -1.57 20.79 -2.56
CA ARG A 200 -0.38 20.21 -1.92
C ARG A 200 0.17 21.08 -0.80
N LYS A 201 0.27 22.40 -1.01
CA LYS A 201 0.74 23.34 0.02
C LYS A 201 -0.23 23.47 1.19
N LEU A 202 -1.53 23.31 0.93
CA LEU A 202 -2.59 23.25 1.93
C LEU A 202 -2.77 21.85 2.55
N GLN A 203 -1.98 20.87 2.10
CA GLN A 203 -2.01 19.48 2.55
C GLN A 203 -3.37 18.80 2.37
N MET A 204 -4.20 19.20 1.40
CA MET A 204 -5.45 18.49 1.09
C MET A 204 -5.15 17.01 0.79
N ALA A 205 -6.00 16.11 1.27
CA ALA A 205 -5.81 14.66 1.13
C ALA A 205 -5.89 14.23 -0.34
N LYS A 206 -6.82 14.82 -1.10
CA LYS A 206 -7.01 14.55 -2.53
C LYS A 206 -7.62 15.74 -3.27
N MET A 207 -7.47 15.72 -4.59
CA MET A 207 -8.27 16.54 -5.50
C MET A 207 -9.33 15.67 -6.15
N MET A 208 -10.56 16.16 -6.21
CA MET A 208 -11.73 15.40 -6.64
C MET A 208 -12.53 16.20 -7.65
N CYS A 209 -13.13 15.54 -8.64
CA CYS A 209 -14.05 16.16 -9.59
C CYS A 209 -15.06 15.13 -10.10
N THR A 210 -16.20 15.60 -10.60
CA THR A 210 -17.20 14.77 -11.28
C THR A 210 -17.13 15.00 -12.79
N CYS A 211 -17.13 13.94 -13.59
CA CYS A 211 -17.07 14.04 -15.05
C CYS A 211 -18.13 13.19 -15.73
N PHE A 212 -18.90 13.77 -16.66
CA PHE A 212 -19.84 13.00 -17.45
C PHE A 212 -19.13 11.93 -18.32
N LYS A 213 -19.67 10.70 -18.35
CA LYS A 213 -19.22 9.58 -19.20
C LYS A 213 -19.38 9.89 -20.68
N ALA A 214 -20.47 10.59 -21.04
CA ALA A 214 -20.71 11.07 -22.40
C ALA A 214 -19.63 12.08 -22.85
N ASN A 215 -18.99 12.80 -21.92
CA ASN A 215 -17.90 13.72 -22.21
C ASN A 215 -16.55 12.97 -22.31
N ALA A 216 -16.41 12.13 -23.34
CA ALA A 216 -15.21 11.31 -23.58
C ALA A 216 -13.92 12.13 -23.67
N ARG A 217 -14.01 13.37 -24.17
CA ARG A 217 -12.89 14.30 -24.24
C ARG A 217 -12.38 14.70 -22.86
N ALA A 218 -13.28 15.05 -21.93
CA ALA A 218 -12.92 15.38 -20.56
C ALA A 218 -12.41 14.15 -19.80
N LEU A 219 -13.03 12.98 -19.99
CA LEU A 219 -12.56 11.72 -19.39
C LEU A 219 -11.12 11.38 -19.79
N SER A 220 -10.79 11.43 -21.08
CA SER A 220 -9.42 11.18 -21.56
C SER A 220 -8.44 12.25 -21.04
N PHE A 221 -8.87 13.51 -20.95
CA PHE A 221 -8.06 14.56 -20.35
C PHE A 221 -7.71 14.25 -18.89
N TYR A 222 -8.71 13.91 -18.04
CA TYR A 222 -8.46 13.59 -16.64
C TYR A 222 -7.68 12.29 -16.45
N LYS A 223 -8.08 11.19 -17.10
CA LYS A 223 -7.45 9.87 -16.93
C LYS A 223 -6.09 9.77 -17.62
N ASP A 224 -6.01 10.11 -18.91
CA ASP A 224 -4.80 9.84 -19.69
C ASP A 224 -3.75 10.94 -19.53
N LYS A 225 -4.16 12.21 -19.44
CA LYS A 225 -3.24 13.34 -19.36
C LYS A 225 -2.91 13.76 -17.94
N LEU A 226 -3.91 13.82 -17.06
CA LEU A 226 -3.74 14.23 -15.66
C LEU A 226 -3.57 13.05 -14.69
N LYS A 227 -3.81 11.81 -15.12
CA LYS A 227 -3.66 10.59 -14.31
C LYS A 227 -4.63 10.50 -13.12
N TYR A 228 -5.82 11.07 -13.28
CA TYR A 228 -6.91 10.84 -12.34
C TYR A 228 -7.41 9.39 -12.45
N VAL A 229 -7.80 8.81 -11.32
CA VAL A 229 -8.43 7.48 -11.22
C VAL A 229 -9.87 7.63 -10.76
N VAL A 230 -10.71 6.61 -10.97
CA VAL A 230 -12.08 6.62 -10.44
C VAL A 230 -12.03 6.49 -8.92
N ASP A 231 -12.72 7.36 -8.19
CA ASP A 231 -12.80 7.29 -6.74
C ASP A 231 -13.72 6.13 -6.32
N HIS A 232 -13.38 5.46 -5.22
CA HIS A 232 -14.19 4.40 -4.62
C HIS A 232 -15.61 4.84 -4.21
N THR A 233 -15.87 6.15 -4.08
CA THR A 233 -17.19 6.72 -3.77
C THR A 233 -18.01 7.04 -5.03
N SER A 234 -17.46 6.77 -6.22
CA SER A 234 -18.17 6.91 -7.49
C SER A 234 -19.37 5.93 -7.54
N PRO A 235 -20.55 6.36 -8.05
CA PRO A 235 -21.75 5.51 -8.13
C PRO A 235 -21.56 4.18 -8.87
N GLU A 236 -20.57 4.09 -9.77
CA GLU A 236 -20.22 2.86 -10.49
C GLU A 236 -19.58 1.79 -9.60
N GLU A 237 -18.84 2.20 -8.56
CA GLU A 237 -18.23 1.31 -7.57
C GLU A 237 -19.20 0.99 -6.42
N ASN A 238 -20.15 1.90 -6.12
CA ASN A 238 -21.15 1.77 -5.03
C ASN A 238 -22.61 1.99 -5.49
N PRO A 239 -23.16 1.14 -6.38
CA PRO A 239 -24.51 1.31 -6.90
C PRO A 239 -25.62 1.15 -5.85
N ASP A 240 -25.33 0.54 -4.70
CA ASP A 240 -26.29 0.31 -3.61
C ASP A 240 -26.42 1.51 -2.63
N GLU A 241 -25.55 2.52 -2.73
CA GLU A 241 -25.54 3.71 -1.84
C GLU A 241 -26.30 4.91 -2.40
N PHE A 242 -26.80 4.85 -3.64
CA PHE A 242 -27.52 5.94 -4.31
C PHE A 242 -28.95 5.50 -4.68
N ASP A 243 -29.96 6.29 -4.30
CA ASP A 243 -31.36 6.02 -4.66
C ASP A 243 -31.54 6.01 -6.19
N GLU A 244 -32.32 5.04 -6.72
CA GLU A 244 -32.56 4.86 -8.16
C GLU A 244 -33.15 6.10 -8.87
N GLU A 245 -33.61 7.11 -8.12
CA GLU A 245 -34.20 8.34 -8.67
C GLU A 245 -33.26 9.57 -8.69
N VAL A 246 -32.00 9.49 -8.24
CA VAL A 246 -31.11 10.66 -8.21
C VAL A 246 -29.72 10.33 -8.79
N PHE A 247 -29.51 10.75 -10.06
CA PHE A 247 -28.22 10.78 -10.76
C PHE A 247 -27.53 9.46 -11.20
N PRO A 248 -28.15 8.26 -11.27
CA PRO A 248 -27.43 7.09 -11.76
C PRO A 248 -27.47 7.08 -13.30
N LEU A 249 -26.33 7.38 -13.94
CA LEU A 249 -25.77 6.69 -15.13
C LEU A 249 -24.78 7.54 -15.94
N VAL A 250 -24.63 8.83 -15.66
CA VAL A 250 -23.94 9.72 -16.62
C VAL A 250 -22.66 10.33 -16.09
N CYS A 251 -22.31 10.23 -14.80
CA CYS A 251 -21.08 10.81 -14.23
C CYS A 251 -20.16 9.79 -13.53
N GLY A 252 -18.84 9.93 -13.66
CA GLY A 252 -17.84 9.25 -12.85
C GLY A 252 -17.08 10.24 -11.95
N LEU A 253 -16.92 9.90 -10.68
CA LEU A 253 -16.09 10.67 -9.75
C LEU A 253 -14.62 10.32 -9.99
N LEU A 254 -13.78 11.32 -10.23
CA LEU A 254 -12.37 11.17 -10.55
C LEU A 254 -11.53 11.86 -9.48
N ILE A 255 -10.48 11.18 -9.01
CA ILE A 255 -9.51 11.72 -8.07
C ILE A 255 -8.08 11.64 -8.57
N TYR A 256 -7.29 12.60 -8.14
CA TYR A 256 -5.84 12.55 -8.25
C TYR A 256 -5.23 12.26 -6.88
N ILE A 257 -4.66 11.06 -6.73
CA ILE A 257 -3.87 10.69 -5.56
C ILE A 257 -2.41 11.02 -5.85
N LYS A 258 -1.84 11.92 -5.07
CA LYS A 258 -0.44 12.31 -5.21
C LYS A 258 0.48 11.10 -4.94
N PRO A 259 1.40 10.74 -5.85
CA PRO A 259 2.57 9.94 -5.47
C PRO A 259 3.45 10.79 -4.55
N HIS A 260 3.75 10.27 -3.36
CA HIS A 260 4.59 10.93 -2.36
C HIS A 260 5.91 11.40 -3.01
N LEU A 261 6.09 12.72 -3.15
CA LEU A 261 7.31 13.36 -3.62
C LEU A 261 7.79 14.33 -2.54
N ALA A 262 9.07 14.17 -2.20
CA ALA A 262 9.82 14.83 -1.14
C ALA A 262 9.96 16.36 -1.31
N ASN A 263 10.04 17.02 -0.15
CA ASN A 263 10.57 18.35 0.21
C ASN A 263 10.48 19.55 -0.75
N GLU A 264 9.97 20.67 -0.21
CA GLU A 264 10.64 21.97 -0.29
C GLU A 264 10.17 22.89 0.85
N SER A 265 11.14 23.53 1.50
CA SER A 265 11.07 24.32 2.71
C SER A 265 10.50 25.72 2.49
N THR A 266 9.83 26.30 3.50
CA THR A 266 9.94 27.74 3.80
C THR A 266 9.39 28.07 5.19
N SER A 267 10.12 28.97 5.83
CA SER A 267 10.04 29.42 7.22
C SER A 267 8.91 30.42 7.46
N ARG A 268 8.34 30.41 8.68
CA ARG A 268 8.42 31.55 9.63
C ARG A 268 7.67 31.28 10.94
N SER A 269 8.41 31.63 12.00
CA SER A 269 8.08 31.91 13.39
C SER A 269 6.62 32.19 13.80
N SER A 270 6.24 31.64 14.95
CA SER A 270 5.78 32.47 16.07
C SER A 270 5.88 31.72 17.41
N GLN A 271 6.43 32.44 18.39
CA GLN A 271 6.72 32.05 19.75
C GLN A 271 5.45 31.72 20.56
N ALA A 272 5.54 30.70 21.43
CA ALA A 272 4.80 30.70 22.69
C ALA A 272 5.58 29.90 23.75
N LYS A 273 6.04 30.61 24.78
CA LYS A 273 6.65 30.08 26.00
C LYS A 273 5.60 29.33 26.82
N ALA A 274 5.89 28.10 27.24
CA ALA A 274 5.27 27.48 28.40
C ALA A 274 6.28 26.59 29.12
N THR A 275 6.89 27.16 30.15
CA THR A 275 7.64 26.52 31.23
C THR A 275 6.75 25.50 31.95
N TYR A 276 7.27 24.32 32.36
CA TYR A 276 6.95 23.58 33.60
C TYR A 276 7.72 22.22 33.66
N PRO A 277 7.86 21.57 34.83
CA PRO A 277 9.17 21.26 35.40
C PRO A 277 9.63 19.80 35.26
N ALA A 278 10.94 19.62 35.31
CA ALA A 278 11.62 18.34 35.43
C ALA A 278 11.36 17.68 36.80
N ALA A 279 10.53 16.63 36.85
CA ALA A 279 10.56 15.60 37.90
C ALA A 279 9.55 14.45 37.62
N ARG A 280 9.85 13.55 36.67
CA ARG A 280 9.29 12.18 36.69
C ARG A 280 9.97 11.24 35.68
N LEU A 281 11.23 10.87 35.94
CA LEU A 281 11.94 9.83 35.19
C LEU A 281 12.98 9.12 36.08
N THR A 282 12.51 8.53 37.19
CA THR A 282 13.36 7.73 38.10
C THR A 282 12.59 6.56 38.71
N ARG A 283 11.96 5.71 37.88
CA ARG A 283 11.46 4.41 38.38
C ARG A 283 11.28 3.27 37.38
N ILE A 284 11.99 3.25 36.26
CA ILE A 284 12.04 2.08 35.37
C ILE A 284 13.48 1.87 34.90
N LEU A 285 14.41 1.54 35.81
CA LEU A 285 15.73 0.96 35.51
C LEU A 285 16.31 0.29 36.78
N SER A 286 15.54 -0.58 37.45
CA SER A 286 16.03 -1.30 38.64
C SER A 286 15.64 -2.77 38.67
N SER A 287 15.59 -3.43 37.50
CA SER A 287 15.44 -4.88 37.45
C SER A 287 16.10 -5.44 36.19
N ASP A 288 17.41 -5.29 36.08
CA ASP A 288 18.22 -6.11 35.16
C ASP A 288 19.68 -6.12 35.62
N ASP A 289 20.03 -7.09 36.48
CA ASP A 289 21.36 -7.24 37.09
C ASP A 289 22.46 -7.70 36.08
N ASP A 290 22.08 -8.03 34.85
CA ASP A 290 23.01 -8.52 33.81
C ASP A 290 23.73 -7.41 33.03
N LEU A 291 23.24 -6.16 33.10
CA LEU A 291 23.84 -5.02 32.39
C LEU A 291 25.00 -4.37 33.17
N HIS A 292 24.96 -4.41 34.50
CA HIS A 292 26.03 -3.84 35.34
C HIS A 292 27.33 -4.65 35.33
N ARG A 293 27.30 -5.94 34.98
CA ARG A 293 28.51 -6.78 34.91
C ARG A 293 29.28 -6.68 33.59
N ARG A 294 28.70 -6.12 32.51
CA ARG A 294 29.36 -6.03 31.19
C ARG A 294 30.06 -4.70 30.92
N TYR A 295 29.74 -3.64 31.66
CA TYR A 295 30.30 -2.31 31.43
C TYR A 295 30.65 -1.63 32.75
N ASN A 296 31.96 -1.44 33.00
CA ASN A 296 32.43 -0.67 34.16
C ASN A 296 32.18 0.82 33.94
N ILE A 297 31.07 1.33 34.47
CA ILE A 297 30.72 2.76 34.45
C ILE A 297 31.03 3.33 35.83
N HIS A 298 32.07 4.16 35.94
CA HIS A 298 32.30 4.98 37.14
C HIS A 298 31.84 6.41 36.90
N MET A 299 30.92 6.89 37.74
CA MET A 299 30.62 8.31 37.89
C MET A 299 31.26 8.81 39.18
N ALA A 300 32.16 9.80 39.08
CA ALA A 300 32.69 10.50 40.25
C ALA A 300 31.79 11.71 40.61
N PRO A 301 31.61 12.04 41.90
CA PRO A 301 30.75 13.15 42.31
C PRO A 301 31.55 14.47 42.42
N GLY A 302 31.01 15.56 41.85
CA GLY A 302 31.33 16.92 42.33
C GLY A 302 31.54 18.03 41.29
N SER A 303 30.60 18.98 41.33
CA SER A 303 30.66 20.40 40.91
C SER A 303 30.66 20.76 39.42
N SER A 304 30.11 21.95 39.18
CA SER A 304 29.53 22.50 37.96
C SER A 304 30.51 22.84 36.84
N ALA A 305 29.99 22.72 35.61
CA ALA A 305 30.53 23.11 34.30
C ALA A 305 31.43 22.08 33.57
N SER A 306 30.91 21.63 32.42
CA SER A 306 31.48 20.70 31.43
C SER A 306 31.58 19.22 31.83
N ARG A 307 30.65 18.40 31.33
CA ARG A 307 30.72 16.93 31.42
C ARG A 307 31.40 16.37 30.17
N ARG A 308 32.58 15.76 30.35
CA ARG A 308 33.30 14.97 29.34
C ARG A 308 32.91 13.49 29.54
N ILE A 309 32.44 12.80 28.50
CA ILE A 309 32.20 11.35 28.52
C ILE A 309 33.44 10.68 27.92
N SER A 310 34.15 9.86 28.71
CA SER A 310 35.24 9.02 28.22
C SER A 310 34.83 7.54 28.28
N LEU A 311 34.84 6.87 27.12
CA LEU A 311 34.63 5.42 27.00
C LEU A 311 35.99 4.72 26.99
N THR A 312 36.26 3.89 27.98
CA THR A 312 37.43 2.98 27.98
C THR A 312 36.98 1.55 27.73
N PHE A 313 37.56 0.90 26.71
CA PHE A 313 37.28 -0.49 26.40
C PHE A 313 38.02 -1.42 27.37
N GLY A 314 37.26 -2.21 28.12
CA GLY A 314 37.81 -3.25 29.00
C GLY A 314 38.25 -4.47 28.20
N GLU A 315 39.52 -4.83 28.32
CA GLU A 315 40.05 -6.11 27.85
C GLU A 315 39.48 -7.25 28.70
N ARG A 316 38.64 -8.11 28.11
CA ARG A 316 38.65 -9.60 28.25
C ARG A 316 37.34 -10.21 27.73
N HIS A 317 37.51 -11.24 26.88
CA HIS A 317 36.55 -12.24 26.36
C HIS A 317 35.94 -12.05 24.94
N GLY A 318 36.69 -12.55 23.92
CA GLY A 318 36.22 -13.08 22.61
C GLY A 318 35.98 -12.09 21.45
N PRO A 319 36.14 -12.44 20.14
CA PRO A 319 36.76 -13.58 19.47
C PRO A 319 38.02 -13.14 18.68
N TRP A 320 39.13 -12.82 19.35
CA TRP A 320 40.38 -12.36 18.70
C TRP A 320 41.62 -13.19 19.08
N ARG A 321 41.45 -14.45 19.52
CA ARG A 321 42.58 -15.35 19.78
C ARG A 321 43.22 -15.91 18.51
N GLY A 322 42.47 -16.06 17.42
CA GLY A 322 43.01 -16.56 16.15
C GLY A 322 43.98 -15.61 15.44
N LEU A 323 43.85 -14.29 15.64
CA LEU A 323 44.69 -13.30 14.95
C LEU A 323 46.08 -13.11 15.58
N ARG A 324 46.25 -13.37 16.88
CA ARG A 324 47.56 -13.13 17.55
C ARG A 324 48.56 -14.28 17.33
N GLU A 325 48.09 -15.50 17.12
CA GLU A 325 48.95 -16.62 16.72
C GLU A 325 49.52 -16.40 15.31
N TYR A 326 48.72 -15.77 14.43
CA TYR A 326 49.11 -15.42 13.05
C TYR A 326 50.10 -14.24 13.01
N ASP A 327 49.94 -13.25 13.89
CA ASP A 327 50.81 -12.06 13.94
C ASP A 327 52.20 -12.34 14.56
N ARG A 328 52.28 -13.29 15.51
CA ARG A 328 53.56 -13.77 16.06
C ARG A 328 54.41 -14.53 15.04
N GLN A 329 53.78 -15.18 14.06
CA GLN A 329 54.51 -15.88 13.00
C GLN A 329 55.07 -14.91 11.93
N LEU A 330 54.51 -13.71 11.79
CA LEU A 330 54.89 -12.72 10.77
C LEU A 330 56.00 -11.75 11.19
N GLN A 331 56.33 -11.63 12.48
CA GLN A 331 57.40 -10.76 12.99
C GLN A 331 58.83 -11.31 12.79
N ARG A 332 59.02 -12.40 12.04
CA ARG A 332 60.33 -13.05 11.83
C ARG A 332 60.88 -12.93 10.40
N ARG A 333 60.92 -11.76 9.77
CA ARG A 333 61.84 -11.47 8.63
C ARG A 333 62.16 -9.96 8.51
N PRO A 334 63.42 -9.54 8.36
CA PRO A 334 63.79 -8.13 8.23
C PRO A 334 63.92 -7.69 6.76
N SER A 335 63.32 -6.56 6.39
CA SER A 335 63.80 -5.64 5.33
C SER A 335 62.90 -4.40 5.26
N HIS A 336 63.45 -3.25 5.65
CA HIS A 336 62.85 -1.91 5.51
C HIS A 336 63.58 -1.12 4.43
N PRO A 337 62.90 -0.14 3.78
CA PRO A 337 63.47 1.16 3.48
C PRO A 337 62.92 2.23 4.44
N GLN A 338 63.79 3.14 4.88
CA GLN A 338 63.47 4.29 5.75
C GLN A 338 62.89 5.46 4.94
N TRP A 339 61.98 6.21 5.56
CA TRP A 339 61.46 7.49 5.04
C TRP A 339 62.07 8.66 5.83
N THR A 340 62.69 9.63 5.15
CA THR A 340 63.11 10.91 5.72
C THR A 340 62.14 12.02 5.33
N ARG A 341 61.86 12.93 6.28
CA ARG A 341 60.94 14.06 6.15
C ARG A 341 61.75 15.31 5.77
N THR A 342 61.45 15.96 4.64
CA THR A 342 61.99 17.31 4.34
C THR A 342 60.93 18.38 4.61
N ALA A 343 61.40 19.59 4.94
CA ALA A 343 60.64 20.59 5.70
C ALA A 343 59.59 21.38 4.93
N ASN A 344 59.37 21.17 3.63
CA ASN A 344 58.43 21.98 2.84
C ASN A 344 57.50 21.11 1.97
N GLY A 345 56.35 20.71 2.54
CA GLY A 345 55.14 20.21 1.85
C GLY A 345 55.21 18.84 1.13
N PRO A 346 54.16 17.97 1.19
CA PRO A 346 54.19 16.71 0.45
C PRO A 346 53.79 16.92 -1.02
N GLN A 347 54.77 16.92 -1.92
CA GLN A 347 54.61 16.58 -3.34
C GLN A 347 54.88 15.08 -3.50
N LEU A 348 53.89 14.30 -3.98
CA LEU A 348 54.06 12.87 -4.27
C LEU A 348 54.43 12.67 -5.74
N GLN A 349 55.66 12.20 -6.00
CA GLN A 349 56.10 11.73 -7.31
C GLN A 349 56.27 10.20 -7.25
N LEU A 350 55.56 9.48 -8.13
CA LEU A 350 55.63 8.02 -8.25
C LEU A 350 56.81 7.62 -9.15
N VAL A 351 57.76 6.86 -8.62
CA VAL A 351 58.75 6.11 -9.41
C VAL A 351 58.26 4.66 -9.54
N PRO A 352 58.11 4.09 -10.74
CA PRO A 352 57.58 2.75 -10.91
C PRO A 352 58.71 1.71 -10.93
N THR A 353 58.69 0.76 -9.99
CA THR A 353 59.37 -0.54 -10.17
C THR A 353 58.58 -1.70 -9.56
N GLY A 354 58.36 -2.73 -10.39
CA GLY A 354 58.32 -4.14 -9.98
C GLY A 354 56.98 -4.73 -9.52
N LEU A 355 56.41 -5.61 -10.35
CA LEU A 355 55.26 -6.47 -10.07
C LEU A 355 55.39 -7.24 -8.73
N VAL A 356 54.33 -7.20 -7.90
CA VAL A 356 53.97 -8.29 -6.99
C VAL A 356 52.45 -8.50 -7.01
N SER A 357 52.03 -9.69 -7.40
CA SER A 357 50.65 -10.18 -7.34
C SER A 357 50.24 -10.54 -5.90
N GLY A 358 49.13 -10.01 -5.40
CA GLY A 358 48.52 -10.52 -4.16
C GLY A 358 47.48 -9.58 -3.52
N ALA A 359 46.21 -9.99 -3.53
CA ALA A 359 45.05 -9.27 -2.98
C ALA A 359 45.14 -8.95 -1.46
N THR A 360 46.10 -9.54 -0.74
CA THR A 360 46.34 -9.32 0.69
C THR A 360 47.24 -8.12 1.00
N ALA A 361 48.13 -7.71 0.09
CA ALA A 361 48.97 -6.53 0.28
C ALA A 361 48.16 -5.23 0.19
N ASN A 362 47.18 -5.17 -0.72
CA ASN A 362 46.25 -4.04 -0.85
C ASN A 362 45.35 -3.84 0.36
N LYS A 363 44.96 -4.91 1.07
CA LYS A 363 44.17 -4.81 2.32
C LYS A 363 44.98 -4.25 3.49
N ARG A 364 46.26 -4.63 3.61
CA ARG A 364 47.17 -4.08 4.64
C ARG A 364 47.49 -2.60 4.39
N LEU A 365 47.78 -2.23 3.14
CA LEU A 365 48.06 -0.84 2.78
C LEU A 365 46.84 0.07 3.05
N ASN A 366 45.63 -0.35 2.66
CA ASN A 366 44.39 0.42 2.86
C ASN A 366 44.00 0.58 4.33
N MET A 367 44.25 -0.42 5.19
CA MET A 367 43.89 -0.34 6.62
C MET A 367 44.86 0.51 7.43
N THR A 368 46.16 0.50 7.08
CA THR A 368 47.15 1.36 7.73
C THR A 368 46.97 2.83 7.32
N LEU A 369 46.64 3.09 6.05
CA LEU A 369 46.25 4.41 5.54
C LEU A 369 44.95 4.91 6.19
N ALA A 370 43.92 4.08 6.32
CA ALA A 370 42.66 4.47 6.96
C ALA A 370 42.84 4.86 8.45
N ARG A 371 43.78 4.23 9.16
CA ARG A 371 44.06 4.53 10.57
C ARG A 371 44.83 5.84 10.74
N THR A 372 45.84 6.09 9.90
CA THR A 372 46.53 7.40 9.89
C THR A 372 45.59 8.53 9.48
N TYR A 373 44.64 8.24 8.59
CA TYR A 373 43.63 9.20 8.13
C TYR A 373 42.58 9.57 9.20
N LEU A 374 42.20 8.61 10.05
CA LEU A 374 41.30 8.86 11.19
C LEU A 374 41.99 9.67 12.29
N ASP A 375 43.29 9.42 12.55
CA ASP A 375 44.08 10.19 13.51
C ASP A 375 44.26 11.66 13.04
N ASP A 376 44.43 11.90 11.73
CA ASP A 376 44.49 13.26 11.15
C ASP A 376 43.14 13.99 11.22
N LEU A 377 42.02 13.29 11.05
CA LEU A 377 40.66 13.84 11.19
C LEU A 377 40.33 14.20 12.64
N GLU A 378 40.77 13.38 13.60
CA GLU A 378 40.64 13.66 15.03
C GLU A 378 41.52 14.87 15.45
N HIS A 379 42.69 15.03 14.84
CA HIS A 379 43.55 16.19 15.02
C HIS A 379 42.95 17.47 14.41
N LEU A 380 42.30 17.40 13.24
CA LEU A 380 41.61 18.53 12.62
C LEU A 380 40.34 18.96 13.39
N LEU A 381 39.59 18.00 13.94
CA LEU A 381 38.38 18.27 14.72
C LEU A 381 38.65 18.72 16.16
N SER A 382 39.87 18.49 16.67
CA SER A 382 40.29 18.94 18.02
C SER A 382 40.90 20.34 18.03
N GLN A 383 41.28 20.89 16.87
CA GLN A 383 41.65 22.30 16.74
C GLN A 383 40.39 23.15 16.58
N GLY A 384 39.82 23.58 17.70
CA GLY A 384 38.85 24.68 17.69
C GLY A 384 39.45 25.94 17.05
N PRO A 385 38.64 26.88 16.54
CA PRO A 385 39.12 28.01 15.75
C PRO A 385 40.13 28.83 16.57
N SER A 386 41.37 28.89 16.11
CA SER A 386 42.40 29.74 16.69
C SER A 386 42.11 31.20 16.33
N ASN A 387 42.03 32.05 17.35
CA ASN A 387 41.93 33.50 17.22
C ASN A 387 43.19 34.08 16.55
N THR A 388 43.20 34.13 15.22
CA THR A 388 44.07 35.06 14.47
C THR A 388 43.28 35.57 13.27
N GLU A 389 43.12 36.89 13.25
CA GLU A 389 42.36 37.68 12.28
C GLU A 389 42.76 37.37 10.83
N THR A 390 41.83 36.88 10.00
CA THR A 390 41.60 37.36 8.62
C THR A 390 40.41 36.65 7.94
N GLN A 391 39.41 37.46 7.58
CA GLN A 391 38.37 37.30 6.54
C GLN A 391 37.36 36.12 6.59
N ALA A 392 36.11 36.50 6.30
CA ALA A 392 34.88 35.73 6.45
C ALA A 392 34.76 34.54 5.49
N ALA A 393 34.53 33.35 6.05
CA ALA A 393 33.90 32.21 5.40
C ALA A 393 33.02 31.49 6.44
N ASP A 394 31.80 31.10 6.06
CA ASP A 394 30.82 30.47 6.93
C ASP A 394 31.35 29.12 7.47
N PRO A 395 31.33 28.85 8.79
CA PRO A 395 31.87 27.61 9.36
C PRO A 395 31.17 26.33 8.86
N GLU A 396 29.91 26.41 8.42
CA GLU A 396 29.19 25.28 7.81
C GLU A 396 29.73 24.92 6.41
N GLU A 397 30.19 25.90 5.63
CA GLU A 397 30.71 25.71 4.28
C GLU A 397 32.09 25.03 4.30
N HIS A 398 32.88 25.31 5.36
CA HIS A 398 34.20 24.70 5.59
C HIS A 398 34.10 23.20 5.92
N VAL A 399 33.09 22.79 6.71
CA VAL A 399 32.89 21.39 7.12
C VAL A 399 32.25 20.57 5.99
N ALA A 400 31.25 21.11 5.28
CA ALA A 400 30.67 20.47 4.10
C ALA A 400 31.70 20.31 2.96
N GLY A 401 32.58 21.31 2.79
CA GLY A 401 33.73 21.25 1.88
C GLY A 401 34.73 20.16 2.25
N ALA A 402 34.96 19.93 3.56
CA ALA A 402 35.81 18.84 4.02
C ALA A 402 35.21 17.46 3.70
N PHE A 403 33.96 17.18 4.05
CA PHE A 403 33.32 15.88 3.78
C PHE A 403 33.18 15.57 2.28
N SER A 404 32.91 16.59 1.46
CA SER A 404 32.81 16.43 0.01
C SER A 404 34.17 16.14 -0.64
N THR A 405 35.24 16.80 -0.19
CA THR A 405 36.62 16.52 -0.59
C THR A 405 37.02 15.09 -0.21
N GLN A 406 36.62 14.65 0.97
CA GLN A 406 36.90 13.31 1.52
C GLN A 406 36.17 12.20 0.74
N ARG A 407 34.90 12.39 0.36
CA ARG A 407 34.20 11.47 -0.57
C ARG A 407 34.89 11.40 -1.93
N GLY A 408 35.40 12.53 -2.43
CA GLY A 408 36.19 12.56 -3.67
C GLY A 408 37.46 11.71 -3.58
N VAL A 409 38.12 11.70 -2.42
CA VAL A 409 39.31 10.87 -2.17
C VAL A 409 38.94 9.38 -2.05
N LEU A 410 37.88 9.02 -1.31
CA LEU A 410 37.42 7.63 -1.16
C LEU A 410 37.01 7.01 -2.51
N LYS A 411 36.35 7.78 -3.37
CA LYS A 411 36.00 7.35 -4.73
C LYS A 411 37.23 7.12 -5.60
N ARG A 412 38.26 7.95 -5.48
CA ARG A 412 39.53 7.76 -6.20
C ARG A 412 40.31 6.53 -5.72
N LEU A 413 40.16 6.16 -4.45
CA LEU A 413 40.83 5.02 -3.83
C LEU A 413 40.05 3.69 -3.92
N ARG A 414 38.83 3.70 -4.50
CA ARG A 414 37.91 2.54 -4.53
C ARG A 414 37.71 1.91 -3.15
N ALA A 415 37.42 2.73 -2.16
CA ALA A 415 37.16 2.25 -0.79
C ALA A 415 35.90 1.35 -0.73
N PRO A 416 35.85 0.36 0.20
CA PRO A 416 34.65 -0.45 0.44
C PRO A 416 33.47 0.41 0.93
N SER A 417 32.23 0.02 0.60
CA SER A 417 31.01 0.75 0.98
C SER A 417 30.89 1.01 2.48
N SER A 418 31.35 0.06 3.31
CA SER A 418 31.37 0.21 4.77
C SER A 418 32.15 1.43 5.29
N VAL A 419 33.11 1.95 4.51
CA VAL A 419 33.89 3.15 4.87
C VAL A 419 33.15 4.42 4.47
N GLU A 420 32.41 4.39 3.36
CA GLU A 420 31.50 5.48 2.97
C GLU A 420 30.32 5.59 3.96
N ASP A 421 29.85 4.46 4.49
CA ASP A 421 28.80 4.39 5.52
C ASP A 421 29.24 5.02 6.85
N VAL A 422 30.51 4.85 7.24
CA VAL A 422 31.08 5.49 8.43
C VAL A 422 31.25 6.99 8.22
N LEU A 423 31.71 7.43 7.04
CA LEU A 423 31.87 8.85 6.72
C LEU A 423 30.51 9.58 6.73
N SER A 424 29.48 8.95 6.17
CA SER A 424 28.11 9.47 6.18
C SER A 424 27.49 9.46 7.58
N SER A 425 27.78 8.44 8.40
CA SER A 425 27.36 8.41 9.80
C SER A 425 28.01 9.52 10.64
N LEU A 426 29.28 9.85 10.38
CA LEU A 426 30.00 10.94 11.04
C LEU A 426 29.47 12.33 10.61
N GLU A 427 29.22 12.51 9.32
CA GLU A 427 28.58 13.71 8.77
C GLU A 427 27.19 13.91 9.39
N GLN A 428 26.43 12.83 9.56
CA GLN A 428 25.11 12.84 10.19
C GLN A 428 25.17 13.10 11.71
N ALA A 429 26.16 12.54 12.40
CA ALA A 429 26.40 12.79 13.83
C ALA A 429 26.80 14.25 14.10
N TYR A 430 27.61 14.84 13.21
CA TYR A 430 28.03 16.23 13.31
C TYR A 430 26.87 17.20 13.03
N THR A 431 26.05 16.90 12.02
CA THR A 431 24.83 17.68 11.71
C THR A 431 23.73 17.55 12.76
N THR A 432 23.65 16.42 13.47
CA THR A 432 22.70 16.23 14.60
C THR A 432 23.14 16.86 15.91
N GLN A 433 24.45 17.07 16.14
CA GLN A 433 24.92 17.88 17.29
C GLN A 433 24.72 19.39 17.08
N THR A 434 24.55 19.83 15.84
CA THR A 434 24.51 21.26 15.46
C THR A 434 23.10 21.75 15.10
N ASN A 435 22.11 20.88 14.86
CA ASN A 435 20.72 21.25 14.56
C ASN A 435 19.66 20.63 15.51
N PRO A 436 18.56 21.36 15.84
CA PRO A 436 17.52 20.87 16.74
C PRO A 436 16.65 19.74 16.14
N ILE A 437 16.17 18.83 17.00
CA ILE A 437 15.34 17.66 16.66
C ILE A 437 14.08 18.07 15.85
N PRO A 438 13.79 17.47 14.68
CA PRO A 438 12.63 17.83 13.86
C PRO A 438 11.29 17.57 14.56
N GLN A 439 10.48 18.61 14.68
CA GLN A 439 9.19 18.56 15.39
C GLN A 439 8.09 17.85 14.60
N THR A 440 8.15 17.80 13.26
CA THR A 440 7.10 17.20 12.42
C THR A 440 7.64 16.19 11.41
N CYS A 441 6.79 15.25 10.98
CA CYS A 441 7.14 14.22 10.00
C CYS A 441 7.32 14.73 8.57
N GLY A 442 7.03 16.01 8.31
CA GLY A 442 7.15 16.60 6.97
C GLY A 442 8.58 16.60 6.44
N ASP A 443 9.57 16.78 7.32
CA ASP A 443 10.99 16.94 6.94
C ASP A 443 11.86 15.74 7.32
N LYS A 444 11.30 14.76 8.02
CA LYS A 444 12.03 13.60 8.52
C LYS A 444 11.99 12.46 7.50
N VAL A 445 13.08 12.29 6.75
CA VAL A 445 13.25 11.16 5.83
C VAL A 445 13.55 9.91 6.65
N CYS A 446 12.65 8.92 6.59
CA CYS A 446 12.84 7.63 7.23
C CYS A 446 13.49 6.62 6.28
N GLY A 447 14.06 5.56 6.85
CA GLY A 447 14.69 4.47 6.12
C GLY A 447 13.73 3.69 5.21
N ALA A 448 14.28 2.84 4.35
CA ALA A 448 13.49 1.86 3.62
C ALA A 448 12.68 0.99 4.59
N ASN A 449 11.43 0.68 4.23
CA ASN A 449 10.50 -0.05 5.09
C ASN A 449 10.25 0.65 6.45
N ALA A 450 10.32 1.98 6.52
CA ALA A 450 9.94 2.78 7.69
C ALA A 450 8.89 3.83 7.33
N TRP A 451 8.18 4.32 8.35
CA TRP A 451 7.23 5.43 8.24
C TRP A 451 7.46 6.40 9.40
N CYS A 452 7.06 7.66 9.21
CA CYS A 452 7.22 8.66 10.25
C CYS A 452 5.96 8.81 11.09
N GLN A 453 6.09 8.73 12.41
CA GLN A 453 5.04 9.05 13.37
C GLN A 453 5.35 10.32 14.16
N HIS A 454 4.34 11.16 14.33
CA HIS A 454 4.43 12.32 15.22
C HIS A 454 4.21 11.87 16.67
N THR A 455 5.21 12.09 17.53
CA THR A 455 5.11 11.84 18.98
C THR A 455 5.17 13.14 19.77
N VAL A 456 4.85 13.09 21.06
CA VAL A 456 4.99 14.21 22.00
C VAL A 456 6.45 14.69 22.15
N GLN A 457 7.44 13.89 21.75
CA GLN A 457 8.86 14.25 21.77
C GLN A 457 9.40 14.68 20.39
N GLY A 458 8.51 14.86 19.41
CA GLY A 458 8.85 15.20 18.03
C GLY A 458 8.59 14.05 17.05
N SER A 459 9.00 14.24 15.80
CA SER A 459 8.83 13.22 14.76
C SER A 459 9.81 12.06 14.96
N GLN A 460 9.32 10.83 14.91
CA GLN A 460 10.14 9.62 15.03
C GLN A 460 9.89 8.71 13.82
N CYS A 461 10.98 8.18 13.25
CA CYS A 461 10.87 7.13 12.26
C CYS A 461 10.64 5.81 12.98
N LEU A 462 9.65 5.06 12.53
CA LEU A 462 9.32 3.75 13.04
C LEU A 462 9.35 2.77 11.88
N CYS A 463 9.91 1.59 12.13
CA CYS A 463 9.87 0.54 11.12
C CYS A 463 8.41 0.16 10.80
N SER A 464 8.16 -0.10 9.53
CA SER A 464 6.88 -0.61 9.03
C SER A 464 6.63 -1.99 9.62
N ALA A 465 5.36 -2.39 9.61
CA ALA A 465 4.94 -3.69 10.11
C ALA A 465 5.79 -4.83 9.52
N GLY A 466 6.26 -5.74 10.38
CA GLY A 466 7.12 -6.86 9.97
C GLY A 466 8.62 -6.53 9.90
N PHE A 467 9.02 -5.30 10.22
CA PHE A 467 10.42 -4.87 10.30
C PHE A 467 10.75 -4.32 11.70
N ILE A 468 11.99 -4.51 12.13
CA ILE A 468 12.54 -3.96 13.38
C ILE A 468 13.77 -3.08 13.06
N GLY A 469 14.05 -2.12 13.93
CA GLY A 469 15.14 -1.18 13.74
C GLY A 469 14.87 0.17 14.38
N ASP A 470 15.71 1.14 14.03
CA ASP A 470 15.65 2.52 14.54
C ASP A 470 14.78 3.45 13.68
N GLY A 471 14.12 2.91 12.65
CA GLY A 471 13.34 3.67 11.68
C GLY A 471 14.17 4.29 10.54
N MET A 472 15.50 4.25 10.62
CA MET A 472 16.42 4.61 9.53
C MET A 472 16.99 3.36 8.85
N HIS A 473 17.18 2.30 9.63
CA HIS A 473 17.60 0.98 9.19
C HIS A 473 16.59 -0.02 9.70
N CYS A 474 15.67 -0.42 8.83
CA CYS A 474 14.62 -1.39 9.16
C CYS A 474 14.89 -2.70 8.44
N SER A 475 15.10 -3.76 9.21
CA SER A 475 15.33 -5.11 8.71
C SER A 475 14.27 -6.06 9.25
N PRO A 476 13.98 -7.17 8.56
CA PRO A 476 13.22 -8.27 9.14
C PRO A 476 13.78 -8.67 10.51
N PRO A 477 12.92 -8.99 11.50
CA PRO A 477 13.39 -9.46 12.79
C PRO A 477 14.06 -10.84 12.67
N SER A 478 14.99 -11.12 13.57
CA SER A 478 15.62 -12.45 13.68
C SER A 478 14.65 -13.54 14.12
N ALA A 479 13.53 -13.15 14.75
CA ALA A 479 12.45 -14.04 15.14
C ALA A 479 11.09 -13.33 15.00
N TYR A 480 10.13 -14.04 14.44
CA TYR A 480 8.79 -13.56 14.17
C TYR A 480 7.84 -14.01 15.29
N ILE A 481 7.29 -13.07 16.08
CA ILE A 481 6.34 -13.38 17.17
C ILE A 481 4.90 -13.30 16.65
N PRO A 482 4.10 -14.38 16.73
CA PRO A 482 2.73 -14.37 16.24
C PRO A 482 1.74 -13.77 17.24
N GLU A 483 0.78 -13.00 16.75
CA GLU A 483 -0.28 -12.38 17.54
C GLU A 483 -1.52 -13.29 17.59
N PRO A 484 -2.20 -13.43 18.75
CA PRO A 484 -3.46 -14.16 18.82
C PRO A 484 -4.53 -13.51 17.94
N LEU A 485 -5.16 -14.30 17.05
CA LEU A 485 -6.24 -13.79 16.19
C LEU A 485 -7.50 -13.45 17.01
N LEU A 486 -7.78 -14.24 18.05
CA LEU A 486 -8.96 -14.10 18.92
C LEU A 486 -8.51 -13.87 20.37
N PRO A 487 -7.97 -12.69 20.73
CA PRO A 487 -7.33 -12.47 22.03
C PRO A 487 -8.31 -12.54 23.21
N TYR A 488 -9.61 -12.34 22.97
CA TYR A 488 -10.66 -12.37 24.00
C TYR A 488 -11.34 -13.74 24.14
N GLU A 489 -11.14 -14.66 23.20
CA GLU A 489 -11.73 -15.99 23.24
C GLU A 489 -10.67 -16.99 23.69
N LYS A 490 -10.77 -17.45 24.94
CA LYS A 490 -9.82 -18.42 25.48
C LYS A 490 -10.15 -19.82 24.96
N ASN A 491 -9.11 -20.53 24.51
CA ASN A 491 -9.17 -21.93 24.09
C ASN A 491 -9.98 -22.22 22.81
N THR A 492 -10.18 -21.22 21.93
CA THR A 492 -10.81 -21.45 20.62
C THR A 492 -9.90 -22.30 19.73
N SER A 493 -10.46 -23.35 19.12
CA SER A 493 -9.76 -24.21 18.17
C SER A 493 -10.44 -24.12 16.81
N ILE A 494 -9.69 -23.74 15.78
CA ILE A 494 -10.18 -23.55 14.42
C ILE A 494 -9.56 -24.56 13.45
N ALA A 495 -10.11 -24.62 12.24
CA ALA A 495 -9.53 -25.29 11.07
C ALA A 495 -10.05 -24.67 9.77
N ASP A 496 -9.49 -25.15 8.66
CA ASP A 496 -9.98 -24.87 7.31
C ASP A 496 -10.06 -23.36 7.01
N LEU A 497 -9.01 -22.62 7.33
CA LEU A 497 -9.00 -21.17 7.14
C LEU A 497 -8.76 -20.77 5.67
N HIS A 498 -9.46 -19.73 5.21
CA HIS A 498 -9.27 -19.13 3.90
C HIS A 498 -9.36 -17.60 4.01
N LEU A 499 -8.36 -16.89 3.48
CA LEU A 499 -8.18 -15.45 3.56
C LEU A 499 -8.18 -14.84 2.16
N VAL A 500 -8.98 -13.80 1.96
CA VAL A 500 -9.01 -13.03 0.71
C VAL A 500 -9.01 -11.53 0.96
N LYS A 501 -8.51 -10.76 0.00
CA LYS A 501 -8.71 -9.30 -0.05
C LYS A 501 -10.11 -8.97 -0.54
N CYS A 502 -10.66 -7.89 -0.01
CA CYS A 502 -11.93 -7.31 -0.41
C CYS A 502 -11.70 -5.81 -0.63
N GLY A 503 -11.36 -5.41 -1.87
CA GLY A 503 -10.86 -4.06 -2.14
C GLY A 503 -9.42 -3.83 -1.64
N LEU A 504 -9.06 -2.57 -1.37
CA LEU A 504 -7.68 -2.17 -1.06
C LEU A 504 -7.31 -2.34 0.41
N ASP A 505 -8.24 -2.05 1.34
CA ASP A 505 -7.97 -1.96 2.77
C ASP A 505 -8.70 -3.02 3.61
N LYS A 506 -9.60 -3.82 3.02
CA LYS A 506 -10.37 -4.85 3.75
C LYS A 506 -9.90 -6.25 3.40
N LEU A 507 -10.00 -7.12 4.40
CA LEU A 507 -9.70 -8.53 4.34
C LEU A 507 -10.91 -9.31 4.84
N LEU A 508 -11.20 -10.44 4.22
CA LEU A 508 -12.20 -11.38 4.71
C LEU A 508 -11.52 -12.70 5.02
N LEU A 509 -11.66 -13.14 6.27
CA LEU A 509 -11.13 -14.41 6.77
C LEU A 509 -12.30 -15.31 7.12
N VAL A 510 -12.43 -16.46 6.46
CA VAL A 510 -13.36 -17.52 6.85
C VAL A 510 -12.63 -18.66 7.51
N TYR A 511 -13.27 -19.31 8.48
CA TYR A 511 -12.74 -20.50 9.13
C TYR A 511 -13.86 -21.35 9.72
N ARG A 512 -13.54 -22.62 10.00
CA ARG A 512 -14.39 -23.52 10.77
C ARG A 512 -13.98 -23.47 12.24
N ASP A 513 -14.94 -23.19 13.11
CA ASP A 513 -14.76 -23.20 14.56
C ASP A 513 -15.11 -24.58 15.13
N LYS A 514 -14.09 -25.34 15.56
CA LYS A 514 -14.28 -26.67 16.15
C LYS A 514 -14.92 -26.58 17.54
N THR A 515 -14.65 -25.50 18.25
CA THR A 515 -15.19 -25.26 19.59
C THR A 515 -16.67 -24.85 19.58
N ASP A 516 -17.14 -24.21 18.50
CA ASP A 516 -18.56 -23.94 18.24
C ASP A 516 -19.16 -24.96 17.27
N LYS A 517 -19.08 -26.25 17.61
CA LYS A 517 -19.75 -27.36 16.90
C LYS A 517 -19.48 -27.41 15.39
N ASN A 518 -18.26 -27.08 14.96
CA ASN A 518 -17.86 -27.03 13.54
C ASN A 518 -18.60 -25.97 12.71
N ARG A 519 -19.12 -24.91 13.33
CA ARG A 519 -19.79 -23.83 12.62
C ARG A 519 -18.81 -22.95 11.86
N GLY A 520 -19.30 -22.39 10.78
CA GLY A 520 -18.56 -21.42 9.97
C GLY A 520 -18.57 -20.03 10.59
N LYS A 521 -17.40 -19.40 10.60
CA LYS A 521 -17.20 -18.01 11.02
C LYS A 521 -16.52 -17.22 9.91
N VAL A 522 -16.82 -15.93 9.84
CA VAL A 522 -16.15 -14.97 8.97
C VAL A 522 -15.78 -13.73 9.80
N MET A 523 -14.61 -13.17 9.53
CA MET A 523 -14.10 -11.95 10.16
C MET A 523 -13.74 -10.93 9.10
N LEU A 524 -14.11 -9.67 9.35
CA LEU A 524 -13.66 -8.51 8.57
C LEU A 524 -12.37 -7.97 9.19
N GLY A 525 -11.26 -8.10 8.48
CA GLY A 525 -10.00 -7.43 8.79
C GLY A 525 -9.93 -6.08 8.07
N ARG A 526 -9.33 -5.08 8.70
CA ARG A 526 -8.93 -3.83 8.03
C ARG A 526 -7.43 -3.65 8.15
N VAL A 527 -6.78 -3.44 7.02
CA VAL A 527 -5.35 -3.16 6.93
C VAL A 527 -5.13 -1.72 7.40
N ARG A 528 -4.26 -1.54 8.40
CA ARG A 528 -3.84 -0.24 8.91
C ARG A 528 -2.31 -0.12 8.79
N PRO A 529 -1.75 1.09 8.86
CA PRO A 529 -0.31 1.24 9.01
C PRO A 529 0.16 0.47 10.26
N GLY A 530 1.09 -0.47 10.06
CA GLY A 530 1.72 -1.20 11.17
C GLY A 530 0.96 -2.41 11.73
N HIS A 531 -0.33 -2.61 11.41
CA HIS A 531 -1.12 -3.73 11.97
C HIS A 531 -2.38 -4.02 11.16
N VAL A 532 -3.05 -5.14 11.47
CA VAL A 532 -4.37 -5.48 10.92
C VAL A 532 -5.37 -5.49 12.06
N SER A 533 -6.42 -4.67 11.96
CA SER A 533 -7.51 -4.66 12.94
C SER A 533 -8.58 -5.67 12.53
N TRP A 534 -8.79 -6.69 13.34
CA TRP A 534 -9.82 -7.70 13.11
C TRP A 534 -11.12 -7.37 13.83
N GLY A 535 -12.22 -7.38 13.08
CA GLY A 535 -13.58 -7.31 13.62
C GLY A 535 -14.02 -8.62 14.29
N PRO A 536 -15.13 -8.62 15.03
CA PRO A 536 -15.61 -9.82 15.71
C PRO A 536 -16.05 -10.89 14.70
N PRO A 537 -15.93 -12.19 15.04
CA PRO A 537 -16.37 -13.27 14.18
C PRO A 537 -17.90 -13.29 14.05
N ALA A 538 -18.38 -13.30 12.82
CA ALA A 538 -19.79 -13.44 12.46
C ALA A 538 -20.06 -14.86 11.91
N SER A 539 -21.18 -15.46 12.27
CA SER A 539 -21.60 -16.74 11.69
C SER A 539 -22.33 -16.50 10.37
N PHE A 540 -21.78 -17.01 9.27
CA PHE A 540 -22.42 -16.95 7.94
C PHE A 540 -23.49 -18.03 7.75
N CYS A 541 -23.47 -19.09 8.57
CA CYS A 541 -24.48 -20.14 8.57
C CYS A 541 -24.55 -20.82 9.96
N PRO A 542 -25.38 -20.30 10.90
CA PRO A 542 -25.42 -20.80 12.28
C PRO A 542 -26.12 -22.16 12.43
N GLU A 543 -26.90 -22.56 11.43
CA GLU A 543 -27.72 -23.77 11.40
C GLU A 543 -26.91 -25.04 11.11
N TYR A 544 -25.84 -24.92 10.31
CA TYR A 544 -25.09 -26.05 9.79
C TYR A 544 -23.61 -25.99 10.19
N GLU A 545 -22.98 -27.17 10.28
CA GLU A 545 -21.51 -27.25 10.25
C GLU A 545 -20.99 -26.83 8.88
N ALA A 546 -19.85 -26.13 8.86
CA ALA A 546 -19.22 -25.61 7.64
C ALA A 546 -17.79 -26.13 7.52
N HIS A 547 -17.63 -27.31 6.93
CA HIS A 547 -16.33 -27.90 6.63
C HIS A 547 -15.75 -27.31 5.35
N GLN A 548 -14.44 -27.05 5.36
CA GLN A 548 -13.71 -26.49 4.21
C GLN A 548 -14.37 -25.22 3.63
N PRO A 549 -14.69 -24.21 4.46
CA PRO A 549 -15.23 -22.96 3.93
C PRO A 549 -14.20 -22.30 3.00
N GLN A 550 -14.68 -21.80 1.87
CA GLN A 550 -13.91 -21.07 0.88
C GLN A 550 -14.64 -19.77 0.60
N ILE A 551 -13.92 -18.68 0.40
CA ILE A 551 -14.49 -17.36 0.15
C ILE A 551 -13.88 -16.77 -1.13
N ALA A 552 -14.71 -16.08 -1.91
CA ALA A 552 -14.27 -15.15 -2.93
C ALA A 552 -14.93 -13.80 -2.66
N ALA A 553 -14.16 -12.73 -2.76
CA ALA A 553 -14.62 -11.37 -2.54
C ALA A 553 -14.37 -10.51 -3.77
N LEU A 554 -15.33 -9.64 -4.06
CA LEU A 554 -15.30 -8.65 -5.12
C LEU A 554 -14.80 -7.31 -4.54
N THR A 555 -14.34 -6.42 -5.40
CA THR A 555 -13.82 -5.10 -4.99
C THR A 555 -14.91 -4.20 -4.40
N ASN A 556 -16.16 -4.37 -4.83
CA ASN A 556 -17.35 -3.64 -4.36
C ASN A 556 -17.88 -4.13 -2.99
N GLY A 557 -17.11 -4.91 -2.23
CA GLY A 557 -17.53 -5.36 -0.91
C GLY A 557 -18.45 -6.58 -0.87
N ARG A 558 -18.94 -7.05 -2.03
CA ARG A 558 -19.74 -8.29 -2.14
C ARG A 558 -18.84 -9.52 -2.12
N PHE A 559 -19.33 -10.62 -1.56
CA PHE A 559 -18.57 -11.85 -1.44
C PHE A 559 -19.48 -13.08 -1.46
N VAL A 560 -18.89 -14.24 -1.70
CA VAL A 560 -19.58 -15.54 -1.62
C VAL A 560 -18.73 -16.52 -0.83
N ILE A 561 -19.39 -17.30 0.03
CA ILE A 561 -18.78 -18.35 0.84
C ILE A 561 -19.36 -19.69 0.40
N ALA A 562 -18.50 -20.60 -0.05
CA ALA A 562 -18.85 -22.00 -0.31
C ALA A 562 -18.38 -22.87 0.86
N PHE A 563 -19.21 -23.81 1.31
CA PHE A 563 -18.84 -24.74 2.39
C PHE A 563 -19.62 -26.04 2.29
N ARG A 564 -19.14 -27.06 3.01
CA ARG A 564 -19.77 -28.37 3.08
C ARG A 564 -20.37 -28.66 4.45
N HIS A 565 -21.61 -29.14 4.44
CA HIS A 565 -22.22 -29.80 5.57
C HIS A 565 -21.95 -31.31 5.48
N ARG A 566 -21.32 -31.97 6.47
CA ARG A 566 -20.99 -33.41 6.35
C ARG A 566 -22.20 -34.30 6.65
N LYS A 567 -23.13 -33.85 7.48
CA LYS A 567 -24.41 -34.54 7.68
C LYS A 567 -25.32 -34.31 6.45
N GLU A 568 -26.45 -35.01 6.39
CA GLU A 568 -27.43 -34.91 5.29
C GLU A 568 -26.82 -35.12 3.89
N LYS A 569 -26.22 -36.30 3.63
CA LYS A 569 -25.61 -36.65 2.32
C LYS A 569 -24.47 -35.74 1.85
N ALA A 570 -23.77 -35.09 2.79
CA ALA A 570 -22.63 -34.25 2.47
C ALA A 570 -22.96 -33.09 1.50
N LYS A 571 -24.01 -32.31 1.77
CA LYS A 571 -24.45 -31.20 0.91
C LYS A 571 -23.43 -30.06 0.85
N GLY A 572 -23.31 -29.46 -0.32
CA GLY A 572 -22.58 -28.22 -0.58
C GLY A 572 -23.52 -27.02 -0.56
N PHE A 573 -23.14 -25.99 0.19
CA PHE A 573 -23.88 -24.74 0.31
C PHE A 573 -23.05 -23.52 -0.12
N LEU A 574 -23.75 -22.53 -0.63
CA LEU A 574 -23.27 -21.18 -0.91
C LEU A 574 -24.04 -20.18 -0.05
N VAL A 575 -23.35 -19.16 0.44
CA VAL A 575 -23.95 -17.98 1.06
C VAL A 575 -23.29 -16.75 0.46
N GLY A 576 -24.07 -15.93 -0.22
CA GLY A 576 -23.63 -14.61 -0.65
C GLY A 576 -23.70 -13.63 0.52
N GLY A 577 -22.91 -12.58 0.47
CA GLY A 577 -22.90 -11.56 1.49
C GLY A 577 -22.23 -10.28 0.99
N TYR A 578 -22.29 -9.26 1.83
CA TYR A 578 -21.73 -7.95 1.53
C TYR A 578 -21.29 -7.25 2.81
N VAL A 579 -20.36 -6.30 2.66
CA VAL A 579 -19.90 -5.45 3.76
C VAL A 579 -20.79 -4.20 3.80
N ALA A 580 -21.86 -4.24 4.59
CA ALA A 580 -22.80 -3.13 4.76
C ALA A 580 -22.17 -1.98 5.55
N THR A 581 -22.39 -0.74 5.11
CA THR A 581 -22.04 0.52 5.79
C THR A 581 -23.28 1.06 6.50
N HIS A 582 -23.41 0.84 7.82
CA HIS A 582 -24.54 1.39 8.58
C HIS A 582 -24.21 2.77 9.12
N THR A 583 -24.87 3.81 8.61
CA THR A 583 -25.01 5.14 9.22
C THR A 583 -26.24 5.13 10.13
N SER A 584 -26.05 4.89 11.43
CA SER A 584 -27.18 4.86 12.36
C SER A 584 -27.70 6.27 12.67
N LEU A 585 -28.80 6.68 12.02
CA LEU A 585 -29.69 7.74 12.53
C LEU A 585 -30.60 7.14 13.61
N LEU A 586 -30.17 7.19 14.87
CA LEU A 586 -31.04 6.80 15.98
C LEU A 586 -32.17 7.83 16.14
N GLN A 587 -33.39 7.48 15.70
CA GLN A 587 -34.62 8.17 16.09
C GLN A 587 -34.71 8.21 17.63
N THR A 588 -34.38 9.34 18.23
CA THR A 588 -34.67 9.63 19.63
C THR A 588 -35.20 11.04 19.73
N ASP A 589 -36.33 11.19 20.44
CA ASP A 589 -37.06 12.40 20.80
C ASP A 589 -36.43 13.75 20.38
N HIS A 590 -37.19 14.54 19.62
CA HIS A 590 -36.82 15.88 19.11
C HIS A 590 -36.25 16.83 20.17
N ARG A 591 -36.60 16.68 21.46
CA ARG A 591 -36.03 17.50 22.56
C ARG A 591 -34.60 17.13 22.95
N ARG A 592 -34.13 15.91 22.67
CA ARG A 592 -32.72 15.50 22.86
C ARG A 592 -31.87 15.75 21.62
N GLN A 593 -32.50 15.86 20.45
CA GLN A 593 -31.85 16.17 19.18
C GLN A 593 -31.31 17.59 19.14
N ALA A 594 -32.10 18.60 19.53
CA ALA A 594 -31.63 20.00 19.62
C ALA A 594 -30.46 20.19 20.60
N ARG A 595 -30.38 19.34 21.65
CA ARG A 595 -29.29 19.39 22.63
C ARG A 595 -28.03 18.64 22.16
N ARG A 596 -28.14 17.70 21.21
CA ARG A 596 -27.01 16.97 20.60
C ARG A 596 -26.47 17.66 19.34
N GLU A 597 -27.33 18.36 18.60
CA GLU A 597 -26.93 19.23 17.48
C GLU A 597 -26.13 20.44 18.00
N ALA A 598 -26.41 20.91 19.21
CA ALA A 598 -25.59 21.92 19.90
C ALA A 598 -24.27 21.38 20.50
N GLU A 599 -24.07 20.05 20.57
CA GLU A 599 -22.89 19.41 21.19
C GLU A 599 -22.05 18.54 20.22
N GLY A 600 -22.32 18.58 18.91
CA GLY A 600 -21.46 17.95 17.89
C GLY A 600 -21.45 16.41 17.89
N GLY A 601 -22.63 15.79 17.93
CA GLY A 601 -22.76 14.33 17.78
C GLY A 601 -22.65 13.88 16.32
N GLY A 602 -21.48 13.36 15.91
CA GLY A 602 -21.27 12.75 14.59
C GLY A 602 -21.96 11.39 14.41
N THR A 603 -22.30 11.07 13.16
CA THR A 603 -22.91 9.81 12.74
C THR A 603 -21.89 8.67 12.85
N ILE A 604 -22.22 7.58 13.55
CA ILE A 604 -21.33 6.41 13.65
C ILE A 604 -21.53 5.55 12.39
N VAL A 605 -20.52 5.49 11.51
CA VAL A 605 -20.47 4.54 10.40
C VAL A 605 -19.85 3.23 10.89
N SER A 606 -20.66 2.18 11.01
CA SER A 606 -20.20 0.83 11.39
C SER A 606 -20.29 -0.08 10.18
N SER A 607 -19.16 -0.63 9.72
CA SER A 607 -19.22 -1.72 8.71
C SER A 607 -19.63 -3.03 9.36
N ARG A 608 -20.66 -3.68 8.84
CA ARG A 608 -21.16 -4.97 9.32
C ARG A 608 -21.17 -5.97 8.17
N LEU A 609 -20.91 -7.24 8.48
CA LEU A 609 -21.11 -8.32 7.54
C LEU A 609 -22.58 -8.71 7.53
N GLU A 610 -23.17 -8.69 6.35
CA GLU A 610 -24.53 -9.15 6.09
C GLU A 610 -24.53 -10.29 5.08
N PHE A 611 -25.51 -11.17 5.19
CA PHE A 611 -25.58 -12.42 4.44
C PHE A 611 -26.94 -12.54 3.76
N GLY A 612 -26.91 -12.89 2.48
CA GLY A 612 -28.09 -13.23 1.71
C GLY A 612 -28.57 -14.65 2.01
N PRO A 613 -29.62 -15.11 1.30
CA PRO A 613 -30.12 -16.46 1.46
C PRO A 613 -29.07 -17.49 1.05
N ARG A 614 -29.08 -18.63 1.75
CA ARG A 614 -28.25 -19.78 1.37
C ARG A 614 -28.80 -20.45 0.10
N MET A 615 -27.89 -21.00 -0.69
CA MET A 615 -28.19 -21.79 -1.88
C MET A 615 -27.49 -23.16 -1.77
N GLU A 616 -28.19 -24.25 -2.10
CA GLU A 616 -27.57 -25.58 -2.25
C GLU A 616 -27.04 -25.72 -3.68
N PHE A 617 -25.77 -26.10 -3.86
CA PHE A 617 -25.20 -26.25 -5.20
C PHE A 617 -25.05 -27.70 -5.66
N ALA A 618 -24.79 -28.63 -4.73
CA ALA A 618 -24.64 -30.05 -5.03
C ALA A 618 -24.76 -30.91 -3.76
N SER A 619 -24.96 -32.21 -3.95
CA SER A 619 -24.93 -33.22 -2.89
C SER A 619 -23.71 -34.13 -3.01
N MET A 620 -23.46 -34.97 -2.01
CA MET A 620 -22.35 -35.93 -1.98
C MET A 620 -20.97 -35.28 -2.14
N GLN A 621 -20.80 -34.06 -1.65
CA GLN A 621 -19.57 -33.31 -1.78
C GLN A 621 -18.46 -33.91 -0.92
N SER A 622 -17.34 -34.25 -1.56
CA SER A 622 -16.17 -34.86 -0.91
C SER A 622 -14.89 -34.05 -1.08
N GLY A 623 -14.84 -33.15 -2.06
CA GLY A 623 -13.65 -32.41 -2.45
C GLY A 623 -13.66 -30.93 -2.05
N HIS A 624 -12.60 -30.23 -2.47
CA HIS A 624 -12.51 -28.77 -2.38
C HIS A 624 -13.35 -28.10 -3.47
N VAL A 625 -13.97 -26.98 -3.12
CA VAL A 625 -14.53 -26.01 -4.07
C VAL A 625 -13.47 -24.94 -4.32
N ALA A 626 -13.34 -24.47 -5.56
CA ALA A 626 -12.56 -23.29 -5.88
C ALA A 626 -13.51 -22.16 -6.30
N LEU A 627 -13.26 -20.95 -5.82
CA LEU A 627 -14.05 -19.75 -6.13
C LEU A 627 -13.12 -18.71 -6.73
N VAL A 628 -13.53 -18.08 -7.84
CA VAL A 628 -12.75 -17.06 -8.53
C VAL A 628 -13.61 -15.81 -8.76
N PRO A 629 -13.25 -14.65 -8.19
CA PRO A 629 -13.95 -13.40 -8.45
C PRO A 629 -13.66 -12.91 -9.87
N LEU A 630 -14.73 -12.54 -10.59
CA LEU A 630 -14.72 -12.07 -11.96
C LEU A 630 -15.46 -10.71 -12.09
N PRO A 631 -15.28 -9.97 -13.20
CA PRO A 631 -15.91 -8.67 -13.41
C PRO A 631 -17.44 -8.79 -13.48
N ARG A 632 -18.12 -7.63 -13.34
CA ARG A 632 -19.59 -7.52 -13.35
C ARG A 632 -20.28 -8.25 -12.17
N SER A 633 -19.64 -8.22 -10.99
CA SER A 633 -20.11 -8.89 -9.78
C SER A 633 -20.35 -10.39 -9.95
N ARG A 634 -19.46 -11.08 -10.68
CA ARG A 634 -19.58 -12.51 -10.97
C ARG A 634 -18.53 -13.32 -10.24
N VAL A 635 -18.82 -14.59 -10.01
CA VAL A 635 -17.88 -15.55 -9.43
C VAL A 635 -17.99 -16.87 -10.17
N ALA A 636 -16.86 -17.38 -10.65
CA ALA A 636 -16.78 -18.76 -11.13
C ALA A 636 -16.54 -19.70 -9.95
N MET A 637 -17.36 -20.75 -9.86
CA MET A 637 -17.26 -21.83 -8.88
C MET A 637 -16.89 -23.12 -9.58
N LEU A 638 -15.82 -23.78 -9.15
CA LEU A 638 -15.35 -25.05 -9.72
C LEU A 638 -15.33 -26.12 -8.63
N PHE A 639 -15.93 -27.27 -8.91
CA PHE A 639 -16.11 -28.34 -7.93
C PHE A 639 -16.25 -29.72 -8.60
N GLU A 640 -16.18 -30.79 -7.80
CA GLU A 640 -16.53 -32.14 -8.23
C GLU A 640 -18.04 -32.33 -8.06
N ASP A 641 -18.73 -32.63 -9.14
CA ASP A 641 -20.15 -33.01 -9.11
C ASP A 641 -20.31 -34.50 -9.46
N LYS A 642 -21.50 -35.04 -9.23
CA LYS A 642 -21.81 -36.46 -9.32
C LYS A 642 -23.14 -36.69 -10.03
N VAL A 643 -23.12 -37.42 -11.13
CA VAL A 643 -24.34 -37.93 -11.75
C VAL A 643 -24.72 -39.24 -11.10
N ILE A 644 -25.98 -39.35 -10.67
CA ILE A 644 -26.55 -40.62 -10.21
C ILE A 644 -27.22 -41.27 -11.41
N ASP A 645 -26.80 -42.50 -11.74
CA ASP A 645 -27.38 -43.27 -12.83
C ASP A 645 -28.87 -43.63 -12.54
N ILE A 646 -29.62 -43.98 -13.58
CA ILE A 646 -31.07 -44.27 -13.55
C ILE A 646 -31.38 -45.34 -12.48
N ASP A 647 -30.49 -46.32 -12.31
CA ASP A 647 -30.61 -47.40 -11.35
C ASP A 647 -30.32 -46.98 -9.89
N ARG A 648 -29.96 -45.71 -9.64
CA ARG A 648 -29.54 -45.12 -8.36
C ARG A 648 -28.39 -45.86 -7.65
N ARG A 649 -27.65 -46.71 -8.37
CA ARG A 649 -26.57 -47.55 -7.84
C ARG A 649 -25.18 -47.03 -8.19
N THR A 650 -25.03 -46.44 -9.38
CA THR A 650 -23.75 -45.95 -9.87
C THR A 650 -23.70 -44.43 -9.75
N VAL A 651 -22.61 -43.91 -9.17
CA VAL A 651 -22.36 -42.48 -9.02
C VAL A 651 -21.11 -42.15 -9.82
N THR A 652 -21.28 -41.43 -10.94
CA THR A 652 -20.16 -41.05 -11.81
C THR A 652 -19.75 -39.61 -11.48
N PRO A 653 -18.58 -39.40 -10.87
CA PRO A 653 -18.07 -38.08 -10.54
C PRO A 653 -17.41 -37.40 -11.75
N TYR A 654 -17.53 -36.08 -11.84
CA TYR A 654 -16.99 -35.25 -12.92
C TYR A 654 -16.64 -33.84 -12.41
N GLY A 655 -15.82 -33.10 -13.16
CA GLY A 655 -15.48 -31.71 -12.85
C GLY A 655 -16.49 -30.73 -13.44
N LYS A 656 -17.10 -29.89 -12.59
CA LYS A 656 -18.13 -28.93 -12.98
C LYS A 656 -17.71 -27.50 -12.62
N ALA A 657 -17.95 -26.58 -13.54
CA ALA A 657 -17.83 -25.14 -13.35
C ALA A 657 -19.24 -24.51 -13.39
N ARG A 658 -19.46 -23.50 -12.57
CA ARG A 658 -20.70 -22.73 -12.50
C ARG A 658 -20.38 -21.25 -12.40
N LEU A 659 -21.09 -20.42 -13.15
CA LEU A 659 -20.95 -18.97 -13.11
C LEU A 659 -22.10 -18.40 -12.30
N LEU A 660 -21.76 -17.61 -11.29
CA LEU A 660 -22.70 -17.01 -10.36
C LEU A 660 -22.63 -15.49 -10.48
N SER A 661 -23.76 -14.80 -10.31
CA SER A 661 -23.81 -13.37 -10.03
C SER A 661 -24.14 -13.15 -8.57
N ILE A 662 -23.53 -12.12 -7.97
CA ILE A 662 -23.86 -11.65 -6.62
C ILE A 662 -24.66 -10.36 -6.76
N GLY A 663 -25.97 -10.48 -6.60
CA GLY A 663 -26.91 -9.36 -6.60
C GLY A 663 -26.84 -8.52 -5.32
N PRO A 664 -27.71 -7.50 -5.22
CA PRO A 664 -27.87 -6.69 -4.03
C PRO A 664 -28.13 -7.57 -2.80
N GLN A 665 -27.69 -7.10 -1.63
CA GLN A 665 -27.85 -7.80 -0.35
C GLN A 665 -27.25 -9.22 -0.30
N GLY A 666 -26.38 -9.58 -1.25
CA GLY A 666 -25.74 -10.90 -1.30
C GLY A 666 -26.64 -12.02 -1.85
N VAL A 667 -27.69 -11.70 -2.61
CA VAL A 667 -28.49 -12.71 -3.33
C VAL A 667 -27.66 -13.34 -4.44
N LEU A 668 -27.64 -14.67 -4.50
CA LEU A 668 -26.89 -15.42 -5.51
C LEU A 668 -27.81 -15.83 -6.66
N THR A 669 -27.36 -15.65 -7.90
CA THR A 669 -28.06 -16.09 -9.11
C THR A 669 -27.12 -16.92 -9.99
N GLU A 670 -27.60 -18.05 -10.48
CA GLU A 670 -26.84 -18.90 -11.40
C GLU A 670 -27.00 -18.40 -12.84
N LEU A 671 -25.87 -18.22 -13.54
CA LEU A 671 -25.83 -17.74 -14.92
C LEU A 671 -25.57 -18.86 -15.93
N GLY A 672 -24.86 -19.92 -15.52
CA GLY A 672 -24.59 -21.06 -16.39
C GLY A 672 -23.71 -22.12 -15.73
N GLU A 673 -23.62 -23.28 -16.39
CA GLU A 673 -22.87 -24.45 -15.96
C GLU A 673 -22.09 -25.09 -17.10
N TRP A 674 -20.87 -25.56 -16.81
CA TRP A 674 -19.99 -26.20 -17.78
C TRP A 674 -19.32 -27.43 -17.17
N ILE A 675 -19.06 -28.45 -17.97
CA ILE A 675 -18.28 -29.62 -17.58
C ILE A 675 -16.86 -29.41 -18.05
N PHE A 676 -15.91 -29.34 -17.12
CA PHE A 676 -14.51 -29.10 -17.48
C PHE A 676 -13.63 -30.35 -17.48
N ALA A 677 -14.08 -31.39 -16.79
CA ALA A 677 -13.44 -32.70 -16.75
C ALA A 677 -14.52 -33.79 -16.71
N SER A 678 -14.33 -34.86 -17.47
CA SER A 678 -15.27 -35.99 -17.54
C SER A 678 -15.12 -37.02 -16.41
N GLN A 679 -14.11 -36.84 -15.54
CA GLN A 679 -13.77 -37.74 -14.44
C GLN A 679 -13.76 -37.00 -13.11
N ALA A 680 -13.76 -37.75 -11.99
CA ALA A 680 -13.56 -37.16 -10.66
C ALA A 680 -12.29 -36.30 -10.62
N VAL A 681 -12.40 -35.13 -9.98
CA VAL A 681 -11.33 -34.15 -9.86
C VAL A 681 -10.99 -33.91 -8.39
N ARG A 682 -9.72 -33.67 -8.09
CA ARG A 682 -9.27 -33.38 -6.71
C ARG A 682 -8.33 -32.20 -6.62
N HIS A 683 -8.29 -31.62 -5.41
CA HIS A 683 -7.36 -30.56 -5.00
C HIS A 683 -7.37 -29.35 -5.93
N LEU A 684 -8.57 -28.87 -6.28
CA LEU A 684 -8.75 -27.69 -7.12
C LEU A 684 -8.06 -26.47 -6.52
N ARG A 685 -7.28 -25.78 -7.35
CA ARG A 685 -6.64 -24.49 -7.03
C ARG A 685 -6.81 -23.56 -8.20
N THR A 686 -7.03 -22.29 -7.91
CA THR A 686 -7.29 -21.28 -8.92
C THR A 686 -6.35 -20.10 -8.75
N LEU A 687 -5.95 -19.51 -9.86
CA LEU A 687 -5.16 -18.29 -9.90
C LEU A 687 -5.76 -17.34 -10.94
N LYS A 688 -6.10 -16.13 -10.51
CA LYS A 688 -6.49 -15.06 -11.42
C LYS A 688 -5.25 -14.56 -12.16
N VAL A 689 -5.25 -14.62 -13.49
CA VAL A 689 -4.11 -14.21 -14.33
C VAL A 689 -4.36 -12.91 -15.08
N ALA A 690 -5.64 -12.55 -15.28
CA ALA A 690 -6.11 -11.26 -15.77
C ALA A 690 -7.46 -10.93 -15.11
N ASP A 691 -8.04 -9.76 -15.38
CA ASP A 691 -9.31 -9.37 -14.75
C ASP A 691 -10.47 -10.29 -15.08
N ASP A 692 -10.49 -10.79 -16.31
CA ASP A 692 -11.48 -11.68 -16.91
C ASP A 692 -10.95 -13.12 -17.09
N ALA A 693 -9.69 -13.43 -16.78
CA ALA A 693 -9.10 -14.74 -17.00
C ALA A 693 -8.44 -15.37 -15.76
N PHE A 694 -8.58 -16.69 -15.63
CA PHE A 694 -7.99 -17.46 -14.54
C PHE A 694 -7.54 -18.85 -14.97
N VAL A 695 -6.58 -19.41 -14.23
CA VAL A 695 -6.10 -20.77 -14.41
C VAL A 695 -6.64 -21.67 -13.29
N LEU A 696 -7.13 -22.84 -13.67
CA LEU A 696 -7.49 -23.94 -12.78
C LEU A 696 -6.39 -25.00 -12.80
N ALA A 697 -5.79 -25.27 -11.64
CA ALA A 697 -4.97 -26.45 -11.41
C ALA A 697 -5.81 -27.57 -10.79
N TYR A 698 -5.73 -28.76 -11.39
CA TYR A 698 -6.47 -29.93 -10.93
C TYR A 698 -5.76 -31.22 -11.33
N LYS A 699 -6.29 -32.34 -10.85
CA LYS A 699 -5.89 -33.68 -11.28
C LYS A 699 -7.12 -34.57 -11.30
N GLU A 700 -7.23 -35.37 -12.35
CA GLU A 700 -8.28 -36.38 -12.50
C GLU A 700 -7.94 -37.65 -11.71
N HIS A 701 -8.96 -38.44 -11.37
CA HIS A 701 -8.77 -39.74 -10.75
C HIS A 701 -7.99 -40.70 -11.66
N ALA A 702 -7.29 -41.63 -11.02
CA ALA A 702 -6.66 -42.73 -11.75
C ALA A 702 -7.75 -43.54 -12.48
N ALA A 703 -7.50 -43.86 -13.74
CA ALA A 703 -8.44 -44.56 -14.61
C ALA A 703 -7.88 -45.94 -14.95
N PRO A 704 -8.73 -46.99 -15.09
CA PRO A 704 -8.26 -48.28 -15.58
C PRO A 704 -7.68 -48.12 -16.98
N SER A 705 -6.60 -48.85 -17.28
CA SER A 705 -6.01 -48.85 -18.61
C SER A 705 -7.02 -49.35 -19.64
N ARG A 706 -7.01 -48.75 -20.85
CA ARG A 706 -7.90 -49.16 -21.95
C ARG A 706 -7.54 -50.57 -22.48
N THR A 707 -6.33 -51.04 -22.22
CA THR A 707 -5.81 -52.32 -22.71
C THR A 707 -5.79 -53.41 -21.63
N ASP A 708 -5.68 -53.03 -20.36
CA ASP A 708 -5.69 -53.97 -19.23
C ASP A 708 -6.46 -53.37 -18.05
N THR A 709 -7.66 -53.87 -17.79
CA THR A 709 -8.51 -53.39 -16.70
C THR A 709 -7.95 -53.65 -15.31
N SER A 710 -6.88 -54.45 -15.18
CA SER A 710 -6.16 -54.69 -13.92
C SER A 710 -5.11 -53.62 -13.62
N GLU A 711 -4.66 -52.86 -14.63
CA GLU A 711 -3.72 -51.75 -14.46
C GLU A 711 -4.46 -50.42 -14.31
N THR A 712 -4.05 -49.61 -13.33
CA THR A 712 -4.61 -48.27 -13.12
C THR A 712 -3.59 -47.20 -13.54
N ILE A 713 -3.95 -46.34 -14.49
CA ILE A 713 -3.11 -45.25 -14.97
C ILE A 713 -3.34 -44.01 -14.10
N LEU A 714 -2.28 -43.57 -13.41
CA LEU A 714 -2.28 -42.31 -12.69
C LEU A 714 -2.36 -41.15 -13.69
N GLN A 715 -3.34 -40.27 -13.49
CA GLN A 715 -3.45 -39.05 -14.30
C GLN A 715 -2.41 -38.02 -13.87
N GLU A 716 -1.88 -37.29 -14.84
CA GLU A 716 -0.94 -36.22 -14.59
C GLU A 716 -1.64 -34.98 -14.03
N ALA A 717 -0.90 -34.15 -13.31
CA ALA A 717 -1.41 -32.87 -12.85
C ALA A 717 -1.60 -31.94 -14.06
N LYS A 718 -2.72 -31.22 -14.09
CA LYS A 718 -3.13 -30.39 -15.22
C LYS A 718 -3.36 -28.94 -14.80
N ALA A 719 -3.18 -28.04 -15.74
CA ALA A 719 -3.62 -26.65 -15.67
C ALA A 719 -4.53 -26.34 -16.86
N LYS A 720 -5.66 -25.66 -16.63
CA LYS A 720 -6.60 -25.26 -17.68
C LYS A 720 -6.93 -23.79 -17.55
N LEU A 721 -6.95 -23.08 -18.68
CA LEU A 721 -7.23 -21.64 -18.71
C LEU A 721 -8.73 -21.42 -18.95
N PHE A 722 -9.28 -20.48 -18.21
CA PHE A 722 -10.66 -20.02 -18.32
C PHE A 722 -10.64 -18.51 -18.54
N TYR A 723 -11.59 -17.99 -19.31
CA TYR A 723 -11.81 -16.56 -19.49
C TYR A 723 -13.30 -16.25 -19.61
N GLN A 724 -13.69 -15.12 -19.06
CA GLN A 724 -15.06 -14.63 -19.09
C GLN A 724 -15.23 -13.74 -20.33
N THR A 725 -16.25 -14.06 -21.13
CA THR A 725 -16.80 -13.16 -22.15
C THR A 725 -17.98 -12.39 -21.56
N GLU A 726 -18.73 -11.63 -22.37
CA GLU A 726 -19.78 -10.76 -21.83
C GLU A 726 -20.79 -11.49 -20.93
N ASP A 727 -21.21 -12.70 -21.30
CA ASP A 727 -22.20 -13.50 -20.56
C ASP A 727 -21.84 -14.97 -20.36
N ASP A 728 -20.66 -15.40 -20.83
CA ASP A 728 -20.26 -16.81 -20.84
C ASP A 728 -18.87 -17.03 -20.20
N LEU A 729 -18.68 -18.22 -19.65
CA LEU A 729 -17.39 -18.71 -19.16
C LEU A 729 -16.79 -19.65 -20.20
N VAL A 730 -15.76 -19.17 -20.89
CA VAL A 730 -15.09 -19.92 -21.95
C VAL A 730 -13.84 -20.61 -21.40
N MET A 731 -13.56 -21.80 -21.93
CA MET A 731 -12.45 -22.65 -21.53
C MET A 731 -11.45 -22.85 -22.67
N SER A 732 -10.16 -22.96 -22.36
CA SER A 732 -9.16 -23.33 -23.36
C SER A 732 -9.42 -24.73 -23.91
N GLY A 733 -9.16 -24.91 -25.21
CA GLY A 733 -9.41 -26.17 -25.92
C GLY A 733 -8.50 -27.33 -25.48
N SER A 734 -7.35 -27.04 -24.88
CA SER A 734 -6.43 -28.03 -24.33
C SER A 734 -6.03 -27.71 -22.89
N ASP A 735 -5.77 -28.78 -22.13
CA ASP A 735 -5.16 -28.70 -20.80
C ASP A 735 -3.63 -28.68 -20.97
N LEU A 736 -2.93 -27.88 -20.16
CA LEU A 736 -1.49 -28.00 -20.01
C LEU A 736 -1.19 -29.13 -19.02
N ASN A 737 -0.36 -30.07 -19.44
CA ASN A 737 0.11 -31.15 -18.60
C ASN A 737 1.42 -30.77 -17.89
N ILE A 738 1.46 -30.91 -16.56
CA ILE A 738 2.62 -30.55 -15.73
C ILE A 738 3.62 -31.71 -15.61
N GLY A 739 3.23 -32.94 -15.97
CA GLY A 739 4.10 -34.12 -15.83
C GLY A 739 4.26 -34.64 -14.39
N ALA A 740 3.37 -34.21 -13.47
CA ALA A 740 3.43 -34.54 -12.05
C ALA A 740 2.36 -35.58 -11.63
N ALA A 741 2.48 -36.81 -12.15
CA ALA A 741 1.52 -37.89 -11.89
C ALA A 741 1.34 -38.26 -10.41
N ARG A 742 2.30 -37.96 -9.54
CA ARG A 742 2.25 -38.22 -8.09
C ARG A 742 2.12 -36.96 -7.23
N ALA A 743 1.68 -35.84 -7.83
CA ALA A 743 1.38 -34.61 -7.10
C ALA A 743 0.22 -34.80 -6.09
N LYS A 744 0.52 -34.64 -4.80
CA LYS A 744 -0.42 -34.77 -3.68
C LYS A 744 -1.20 -33.47 -3.46
N ASP A 745 -0.51 -32.40 -3.10
CA ASP A 745 -1.07 -31.05 -3.00
C ASP A 745 -0.45 -30.12 -4.05
N ARG A 746 -1.08 -28.96 -4.27
CA ARG A 746 -0.65 -27.97 -5.26
C ARG A 746 -0.97 -26.55 -4.84
N ALA A 747 -0.23 -25.60 -5.39
CA ALA A 747 -0.48 -24.17 -5.26
C ALA A 747 -0.09 -23.44 -6.55
N LEU A 748 -0.68 -22.28 -6.77
CA LEU A 748 -0.42 -21.42 -7.92
C LEU A 748 -0.09 -20.01 -7.43
N ALA A 749 0.86 -19.35 -8.07
CA ALA A 749 1.14 -17.93 -7.82
C ALA A 749 1.50 -17.20 -9.11
N LEU A 750 1.03 -15.96 -9.24
CA LEU A 750 1.43 -15.06 -10.32
C LEU A 750 2.81 -14.48 -10.00
N VAL A 751 3.73 -14.52 -10.97
CA VAL A 751 5.13 -14.07 -10.79
C VAL A 751 5.51 -12.95 -11.75
N ALA A 752 4.83 -12.84 -12.89
CA ALA A 752 4.92 -11.70 -13.79
C ALA A 752 3.62 -11.60 -14.62
N ALA A 753 3.48 -10.54 -15.41
CA ALA A 753 2.39 -10.46 -16.39
C ALA A 753 2.42 -11.70 -17.30
N ASN A 754 1.28 -12.40 -17.40
CA ASN A 754 1.11 -13.63 -18.18
C ASN A 754 2.05 -14.78 -17.78
N ARG A 755 2.65 -14.77 -16.58
CA ARG A 755 3.46 -15.87 -16.06
C ARG A 755 3.05 -16.26 -14.66
N PHE A 756 2.89 -17.56 -14.48
CA PHE A 756 2.61 -18.11 -13.17
C PHE A 756 3.51 -19.30 -12.88
N VAL A 757 3.65 -19.60 -11.60
CA VAL A 757 4.30 -20.78 -11.10
C VAL A 757 3.25 -21.81 -10.67
N TYR A 758 3.45 -23.05 -11.08
CA TYR A 758 2.74 -24.23 -10.59
C TYR A 758 3.62 -24.96 -9.58
N VAL A 759 3.20 -24.99 -8.32
CA VAL A 759 3.92 -25.67 -7.23
C VAL A 759 3.19 -26.95 -6.85
N TYR A 760 3.93 -28.03 -6.59
CA TYR A 760 3.35 -29.29 -6.14
C TYR A 760 4.24 -30.04 -5.14
N ASP A 761 3.58 -30.78 -4.25
CA ASP A 761 4.21 -31.76 -3.38
C ASP A 761 4.26 -33.11 -4.12
N ASP A 762 5.46 -33.52 -4.54
CA ASP A 762 5.69 -34.77 -5.24
C ASP A 762 5.86 -35.93 -4.24
N SER A 763 4.84 -36.79 -4.16
CA SER A 763 4.89 -37.93 -3.26
C SER A 763 5.88 -39.00 -3.70
N ALA A 764 6.40 -38.95 -4.93
CA ALA A 764 7.38 -39.92 -5.43
C ALA A 764 8.79 -39.62 -4.88
N SER A 765 9.19 -38.36 -4.95
CA SER A 765 10.50 -37.89 -4.49
C SER A 765 10.48 -37.29 -3.09
N HIS A 766 9.31 -37.24 -2.44
CA HIS A 766 9.12 -36.60 -1.14
C HIS A 766 9.66 -35.17 -1.13
N SER A 767 9.40 -34.42 -2.21
CA SER A 767 9.92 -33.07 -2.37
C SER A 767 8.92 -32.13 -3.01
N ILE A 768 9.03 -30.86 -2.67
CA ILE A 768 8.25 -29.78 -3.25
C ILE A 768 8.99 -29.29 -4.50
N LYS A 769 8.26 -29.20 -5.61
CA LYS A 769 8.77 -28.77 -6.91
C LYS A 769 7.91 -27.66 -7.47
N GLN A 770 8.50 -26.86 -8.35
CA GLN A 770 7.79 -25.80 -9.06
C GLN A 770 8.07 -25.82 -10.57
N VAL A 771 7.11 -25.38 -11.35
CA VAL A 771 7.19 -25.25 -12.82
C VAL A 771 6.74 -23.85 -13.20
N LEU A 772 7.55 -23.15 -13.99
CA LEU A 772 7.22 -21.84 -14.54
C LEU A 772 6.43 -22.02 -15.83
N VAL A 773 5.27 -21.36 -15.91
CA VAL A 773 4.34 -21.46 -17.04
C VAL A 773 4.08 -20.08 -17.63
N GLN A 774 4.13 -19.99 -18.96
CA GLN A 774 3.74 -18.83 -19.73
C GLN A 774 2.31 -19.01 -20.25
N VAL A 775 1.51 -17.95 -20.14
CA VAL A 775 0.23 -17.80 -20.82
C VAL A 775 0.44 -16.95 -22.06
N GLU A 776 0.05 -17.48 -23.21
CA GLU A 776 0.15 -16.79 -24.49
C GLU A 776 -1.09 -15.96 -24.80
N THR A 777 -0.93 -14.97 -25.68
CA THR A 777 -2.04 -14.10 -26.12
C THR A 777 -3.15 -14.86 -26.85
N ASN A 778 -2.84 -16.01 -27.44
CA ASN A 778 -3.81 -16.91 -28.08
C ASN A 778 -4.50 -17.87 -27.08
N HIS A 779 -4.42 -17.60 -25.77
CA HIS A 779 -5.01 -18.41 -24.71
C HIS A 779 -4.46 -19.84 -24.59
N THR A 780 -3.23 -20.07 -25.07
CA THR A 780 -2.49 -21.32 -24.83
C THR A 780 -1.51 -21.17 -23.68
N MET A 781 -1.12 -22.29 -23.07
CA MET A 781 -0.12 -22.31 -22.00
C MET A 781 1.01 -23.27 -22.35
N HIS A 782 2.24 -22.92 -22.00
CA HIS A 782 3.39 -23.80 -22.14
C HIS A 782 4.38 -23.64 -20.98
N ILE A 783 5.11 -24.71 -20.69
CA ILE A 783 6.14 -24.72 -19.64
C ILE A 783 7.37 -23.99 -20.16
N LEU A 784 7.81 -22.96 -19.44
CA LEU A 784 9.08 -22.27 -19.70
C LEU A 784 10.25 -22.97 -19.03
N GLN A 785 10.06 -23.42 -17.79
CA GLN A 785 11.11 -24.04 -16.98
C GLN A 785 10.50 -24.98 -15.94
N GLY A 786 11.18 -26.09 -15.67
CA GLY A 786 10.88 -26.96 -14.54
C GLY A 786 10.91 -28.45 -14.91
N PRO A 787 10.76 -29.34 -13.91
CA PRO A 787 10.51 -29.01 -12.51
C PRO A 787 11.78 -28.57 -11.77
N LEU A 788 11.70 -27.42 -11.11
CA LEU A 788 12.74 -26.94 -10.19
C LEU A 788 12.45 -27.45 -8.78
N HIS A 789 13.47 -27.98 -8.11
CA HIS A 789 13.37 -28.40 -6.72
C HIS A 789 13.30 -27.18 -5.78
N VAL A 790 12.33 -27.19 -4.86
CA VAL A 790 12.13 -26.13 -3.86
C VAL A 790 12.57 -26.59 -2.48
N SER A 791 12.07 -27.74 -2.02
CA SER A 791 12.38 -28.27 -0.68
C SER A 791 12.30 -29.80 -0.65
N GLN A 792 13.10 -30.43 0.21
CA GLN A 792 13.18 -31.89 0.37
C GLN A 792 12.23 -32.43 1.47
N SER A 793 11.30 -31.61 1.96
CA SER A 793 10.34 -31.98 3.01
C SER A 793 8.91 -31.99 2.49
N PRO A 794 8.18 -33.13 2.56
CA PRO A 794 6.74 -33.15 2.32
C PRO A 794 6.02 -32.23 3.29
N SER A 795 4.89 -31.66 2.87
CA SER A 795 4.18 -30.71 3.71
C SER A 795 2.69 -31.04 3.87
N PRO A 796 2.11 -30.90 5.09
CA PRO A 796 0.67 -31.03 5.29
C PRO A 796 -0.12 -29.83 4.76
N TYR A 797 0.55 -28.73 4.40
CA TYR A 797 -0.03 -27.56 3.78
C TYR A 797 0.89 -27.05 2.67
N LEU A 798 0.32 -26.56 1.58
CA LEU A 798 1.09 -25.93 0.52
C LEU A 798 0.36 -24.68 0.03
N ALA A 799 1.04 -23.54 0.09
CA ALA A 799 0.53 -22.28 -0.46
C ALA A 799 1.62 -21.56 -1.26
N ALA A 800 1.21 -20.82 -2.28
CA ALA A 800 2.07 -19.97 -3.07
C ALA A 800 1.42 -18.58 -3.13
N LEU A 801 2.20 -17.54 -2.88
CA LEU A 801 1.68 -16.17 -2.80
C LEU A 801 1.89 -15.45 -4.12
N ALA A 802 0.81 -14.97 -4.73
CA ALA A 802 0.86 -14.21 -5.97
C ALA A 802 1.40 -12.80 -5.71
N LEU A 803 2.43 -12.39 -6.46
CA LEU A 803 2.87 -11.00 -6.53
C LEU A 803 1.95 -10.25 -7.49
N SER A 804 1.48 -9.05 -7.13
CA SER A 804 0.73 -8.25 -8.12
C SER A 804 1.71 -7.76 -9.20
N PRO A 805 1.33 -7.75 -10.50
CA PRO A 805 2.18 -7.20 -11.55
C PRO A 805 2.45 -5.71 -11.27
N GLY A 806 3.72 -5.32 -11.18
CA GLY A 806 4.13 -3.93 -10.91
C GLY A 806 4.44 -3.58 -9.45
N THR A 807 4.33 -4.54 -8.53
CA THR A 807 4.58 -4.34 -7.08
C THR A 807 6.06 -4.49 -6.66
N LEU A 808 7.00 -4.54 -7.61
CA LEU A 808 8.44 -4.66 -7.29
C LEU A 808 9.29 -3.56 -7.92
N SER A 809 10.30 -3.21 -7.14
CA SER A 809 11.12 -2.01 -7.17
C SER A 809 11.72 -1.68 -8.54
N ARG A 810 11.66 -0.37 -8.85
CA ARG A 810 12.36 0.29 -9.96
C ARG A 810 13.90 0.18 -9.87
N SER A 811 14.45 -0.46 -8.83
CA SER A 811 15.89 -0.54 -8.57
C SER A 811 16.55 -1.89 -8.83
N THR A 812 15.82 -3.03 -8.88
CA THR A 812 16.46 -4.36 -9.08
C THR A 812 15.85 -5.23 -10.18
N GLY A 813 14.58 -5.06 -10.56
CA GLY A 813 14.00 -5.78 -11.72
C GLY A 813 13.76 -7.28 -11.52
N ASP A 814 14.00 -7.83 -10.32
CA ASP A 814 13.85 -9.26 -10.05
C ASP A 814 12.39 -9.62 -9.68
N ASN A 815 11.84 -10.65 -10.34
CA ASN A 815 10.57 -11.27 -9.94
C ASN A 815 10.88 -12.44 -9.00
N TYR A 816 9.98 -12.81 -8.08
CA TYR A 816 10.20 -14.00 -7.23
C TYR A 816 8.90 -14.75 -6.95
N SER A 817 9.00 -16.00 -6.51
CA SER A 817 7.88 -16.76 -5.97
C SER A 817 8.08 -16.99 -4.47
N ILE A 818 6.99 -16.94 -3.71
CA ILE A 818 7.01 -17.24 -2.27
C ILE A 818 6.14 -18.46 -2.03
N ILE A 819 6.74 -19.51 -1.48
CA ILE A 819 6.12 -20.80 -1.26
C ILE A 819 6.12 -21.09 0.23
N LEU A 820 4.94 -21.20 0.82
CA LEU A 820 4.76 -21.55 2.23
C LEU A 820 4.60 -23.07 2.34
N HIS A 821 5.47 -23.67 3.13
CA HIS A 821 5.45 -25.10 3.40
C HIS A 821 6.07 -25.39 4.77
N GLN A 822 5.97 -26.65 5.16
CA GLN A 822 6.59 -27.15 6.37
C GLN A 822 8.07 -27.47 6.13
N GLY A 823 8.92 -27.10 7.09
CA GLY A 823 10.33 -27.50 7.14
C GLY A 823 10.58 -28.73 8.02
N SER A 824 11.76 -29.32 7.87
CA SER A 824 12.28 -30.36 8.78
C SER A 824 13.02 -29.70 9.96
N GLY A 825 12.42 -29.71 11.15
CA GLY A 825 13.08 -29.23 12.36
C GLY A 825 14.15 -30.19 12.87
N LYS A 826 15.14 -29.69 13.62
CA LYS A 826 16.25 -30.49 14.19
C LYS A 826 15.83 -31.41 15.34
N ASP A 827 14.73 -31.10 16.04
CA ASP A 827 14.28 -31.80 17.26
C ASP A 827 12.77 -32.11 17.23
N ASP A 828 12.35 -33.06 16.38
CA ASP A 828 10.96 -33.61 16.29
C ASP A 828 9.81 -32.60 16.04
N GLY A 829 10.11 -31.31 15.89
CA GLY A 829 9.15 -30.22 15.70
C GLY A 829 9.05 -29.76 14.25
N THR A 830 7.85 -29.87 13.67
CA THR A 830 7.51 -29.30 12.36
C THR A 830 7.56 -27.77 12.41
N THR A 831 8.27 -27.12 11.49
CA THR A 831 8.39 -25.64 11.43
C THR A 831 7.66 -25.06 10.21
N GLY A 832 7.31 -23.78 10.27
CA GLY A 832 6.83 -22.99 9.14
C GLY A 832 7.97 -22.35 8.37
N VAL A 833 8.09 -22.70 7.09
CA VAL A 833 9.13 -22.22 6.17
C VAL A 833 8.48 -21.47 5.00
N ALA A 834 9.15 -20.42 4.55
CA ALA A 834 8.84 -19.66 3.35
C ALA A 834 10.04 -19.76 2.41
N SER A 835 9.89 -20.53 1.33
CA SER A 835 10.87 -20.59 0.25
C SER A 835 10.68 -19.42 -0.70
N ILE A 836 11.70 -18.58 -0.85
CA ILE A 836 11.70 -17.45 -1.78
C ILE A 836 12.61 -17.80 -2.96
N CYS A 837 12.03 -17.93 -4.14
CA CYS A 837 12.78 -18.30 -5.34
C CYS A 837 12.86 -17.11 -6.29
N THR A 838 14.08 -16.69 -6.65
CA THR A 838 14.31 -15.51 -7.49
C THR A 838 14.35 -15.88 -8.96
N LEU A 839 13.57 -15.15 -9.77
CA LEU A 839 13.49 -15.24 -11.22
C LEU A 839 14.32 -14.10 -11.84
N ILE A 840 15.46 -14.44 -12.43
CA ILE A 840 16.31 -13.45 -13.10
C ILE A 840 15.69 -13.00 -14.44
N PRO A 841 16.07 -11.83 -14.98
CA PRO A 841 15.52 -11.27 -16.22
C PRO A 841 15.59 -12.21 -17.45
N GLU A 842 16.53 -13.16 -17.46
CA GLU A 842 16.67 -14.22 -18.48
C GLU A 842 15.60 -15.33 -18.38
N GLN A 843 14.58 -15.14 -17.54
CA GLN A 843 13.39 -15.98 -17.38
C GLN A 843 13.65 -17.36 -16.78
N GLN A 844 14.76 -17.52 -16.05
CA GLN A 844 15.07 -18.73 -15.32
C GLN A 844 15.13 -18.45 -13.82
N TYR A 845 14.62 -19.37 -13.00
CA TYR A 845 14.90 -19.38 -11.58
C TYR A 845 16.33 -19.84 -11.35
N VAL A 846 17.04 -19.15 -10.45
CA VAL A 846 18.45 -19.41 -10.16
C VAL A 846 18.63 -20.11 -8.82
N ASP A 847 17.94 -19.63 -7.79
CA ASP A 847 18.10 -20.14 -6.42
C ASP A 847 16.79 -19.97 -5.62
N CYS A 848 16.57 -20.86 -4.66
CA CYS A 848 15.45 -20.84 -3.72
C CYS A 848 15.99 -20.81 -2.29
N GLN A 849 15.72 -19.73 -1.56
CA GLN A 849 16.17 -19.55 -0.19
C GLN A 849 15.04 -19.87 0.79
N GLU A 850 15.27 -20.85 1.67
CA GLU A 850 14.35 -21.19 2.75
C GLU A 850 14.50 -20.20 3.92
N ASN A 851 13.39 -19.57 4.30
CA ASN A 851 13.32 -18.68 5.46
C ASN A 851 12.38 -19.26 6.51
N LEU A 852 12.90 -19.51 7.71
CA LEU A 852 12.11 -19.92 8.87
C LEU A 852 11.29 -18.73 9.37
N TRP A 853 9.96 -18.87 9.42
CA TRP A 853 9.06 -17.83 9.94
C TRP A 853 8.22 -18.30 11.13
N SER A 854 8.12 -19.61 11.36
CA SER A 854 7.46 -20.17 12.54
C SER A 854 8.20 -21.38 13.09
N GLU A 855 8.46 -21.38 14.40
CA GLU A 855 8.96 -22.57 15.11
C GLU A 855 7.83 -23.54 15.52
N ARG A 856 6.58 -23.20 15.18
CA ARG A 856 5.40 -23.98 15.57
C ARG A 856 4.99 -24.92 14.45
N GLY A 857 4.52 -26.11 14.84
CA GLY A 857 3.76 -26.96 13.93
C GLY A 857 2.43 -26.32 13.58
N LEU A 858 2.11 -26.27 12.28
CA LEU A 858 0.93 -25.61 11.75
C LEU A 858 -0.03 -26.65 11.19
N SER A 859 -1.33 -26.47 11.47
CA SER A 859 -2.39 -27.29 10.87
C SER A 859 -3.01 -26.65 9.64
N SER A 860 -2.94 -25.32 9.53
CA SER A 860 -3.46 -24.56 8.41
C SER A 860 -2.81 -23.19 8.36
N VAL A 861 -2.50 -22.69 7.17
CA VAL A 861 -1.90 -21.36 6.95
C VAL A 861 -2.43 -20.79 5.65
N GLN A 862 -2.64 -19.49 5.64
CA GLN A 862 -2.92 -18.68 4.46
C GLN A 862 -2.09 -17.41 4.54
N GLY A 863 -1.65 -16.93 3.38
CA GLY A 863 -0.90 -15.69 3.28
C GLY A 863 -1.51 -14.78 2.25
N VAL A 864 -1.39 -13.47 2.47
CA VAL A 864 -1.74 -12.46 1.48
C VAL A 864 -0.80 -11.27 1.60
N LEU A 865 -0.34 -10.73 0.47
CA LEU A 865 0.44 -9.51 0.46
C LEU A 865 -0.47 -8.34 0.82
N ILE A 866 -0.23 -7.63 1.90
CA ILE A 866 -1.00 -6.43 2.26
C ILE A 866 -0.33 -5.14 1.76
N SER A 867 0.97 -5.19 1.48
CA SER A 867 1.74 -4.13 0.81
C SER A 867 2.87 -4.74 -0.02
N HIS A 868 3.67 -3.90 -0.68
CA HIS A 868 4.77 -4.31 -1.56
C HIS A 868 5.75 -5.31 -0.90
N ASN A 869 6.07 -5.10 0.38
CA ASN A 869 7.07 -5.88 1.11
C ASN A 869 6.52 -6.52 2.39
N VAL A 870 5.20 -6.61 2.55
CA VAL A 870 4.60 -7.14 3.78
C VAL A 870 3.55 -8.19 3.46
N ILE A 871 3.79 -9.39 3.97
CA ILE A 871 2.85 -10.50 3.94
C ILE A 871 2.12 -10.56 5.27
N LEU A 872 0.80 -10.63 5.22
CA LEU A 872 -0.01 -11.09 6.34
C LEU A 872 -0.16 -12.61 6.26
N LEU A 873 0.29 -13.30 7.28
CA LEU A 873 0.07 -14.72 7.50
C LEU A 873 -1.02 -14.89 8.56
N VAL A 874 -2.04 -15.69 8.26
CA VAL A 874 -3.03 -16.14 9.23
C VAL A 874 -2.96 -17.65 9.29
N PHE A 875 -2.86 -18.21 10.49
CA PHE A 875 -2.63 -19.64 10.65
C PHE A 875 -3.21 -20.19 11.94
N ALA A 876 -3.37 -21.51 11.96
CA ALA A 876 -3.71 -22.26 13.15
C ALA A 876 -2.55 -23.21 13.48
N ASP A 877 -2.15 -23.26 14.74
CA ASP A 877 -1.13 -24.21 15.19
C ASP A 877 -1.66 -25.67 15.10
N SER A 878 -0.84 -26.66 15.45
CA SER A 878 -1.21 -28.07 15.45
C SER A 878 -2.38 -28.41 16.39
N LYS A 879 -2.65 -27.57 17.40
CA LYS A 879 -3.81 -27.68 18.32
C LYS A 879 -5.04 -26.94 17.79
N GLY A 880 -4.90 -26.18 16.70
CA GLY A 880 -5.93 -25.34 16.11
C GLY A 880 -6.04 -23.95 16.73
N SER A 881 -5.10 -23.53 17.58
CA SER A 881 -5.12 -22.20 18.17
C SER A 881 -4.83 -21.15 17.09
N PRO A 882 -5.66 -20.11 16.93
CA PRO A 882 -5.55 -19.18 15.80
C PRO A 882 -4.61 -18.00 16.07
N TYR A 883 -3.76 -17.71 15.10
CA TYR A 883 -2.78 -16.64 15.13
C TYR A 883 -2.73 -15.89 13.80
N TYR A 884 -2.19 -14.67 13.84
CA TYR A 884 -1.75 -13.96 12.65
C TYR A 884 -0.40 -13.30 12.88
N GLN A 885 0.27 -12.95 11.79
CA GLN A 885 1.61 -12.39 11.82
C GLN A 885 1.89 -11.58 10.55
N LEU A 886 2.67 -10.52 10.70
CA LEU A 886 3.16 -9.72 9.58
C LEU A 886 4.64 -10.07 9.34
N MET A 887 4.93 -10.50 8.12
CA MET A 887 6.28 -10.87 7.68
C MET A 887 6.77 -9.83 6.67
N GLY A 888 7.90 -9.19 6.97
CA GLY A 888 8.59 -8.28 6.07
C GLY A 888 9.46 -9.05 5.07
N LEU A 889 9.39 -8.66 3.80
CA LEU A 889 10.29 -9.14 2.75
C LEU A 889 11.43 -8.13 2.60
N ALA A 890 12.66 -8.51 2.96
CA ALA A 890 13.82 -7.70 2.63
C ALA A 890 14.20 -7.93 1.16
N PRO A 891 14.51 -6.89 0.37
CA PRO A 891 15.29 -7.09 -0.84
C PRO A 891 16.66 -7.66 -0.44
N ALA A 892 17.09 -8.70 -1.14
CA ALA A 892 18.40 -9.31 -0.97
C ALA A 892 19.53 -8.37 -1.42
#